data_AF-A0A231RPT3-F1
#
_entry.id   AF-A0A231RPT3-F1
#
_cell.length_a   1.000
_cell.length_b   1.000
_cell.length_c   1.000
_cell.angle_alpha   90.00
_cell.angle_beta   90.00
_cell.angle_gamma   90.00
#
_symmetry.space_group_name_H-M   'P 1'
#
loop_
_entity.id
_entity.type
_entity.pdbx_description
1 polymer ?
#
loop_
_entity_poly.entity_id
_entity_poly.type
_entity_poly.pdbx_seq_one_letter_code
_entity_poly.pdbx_strand_id
1 'polypeptide(L)'
;MTEQLDIFTESAAQAGSEYSADDIQILEGLTAVRKRPGMYIGSTTTSGLHHLLWEIVDNAVDEHLAKFCSRIDVTVHANNSVTVIDNGRGIPTGMHKSGIPTPQVVYTILHAGGKFGGGGYKKSGGLHGVGASVTNALSEWLEVEIYRDGKIHKMRFETWVDDKGVEHVGEPVTGLEVTGNTNRTGTKVTFKPDPKVFHGNVSMNYDTLSERLQEIAFLNSGLKVNIKDERSGKSDSFHYEGGARQFVQFLNEEKSVLHDVIHFAAEKDDIEVEIALQYNDGYTETIASFVNAIPTRGGGTHETGFKTAYTRVMNEYARKTGQLKEKEKNLEGNDLREGMMAVINIKMSEVEFVGQTKDQLGSASARSAVDAVVTDKMTVFLEENPQVGQLLIRKSIQASKAREAARKAREEIRSGKKRSESASLGGKLSPAQSKDSTRNELFIVEGDSAGGSAKQGRDSKYQAILPLKGKPMNPEKSKLIDILKNDEYKAIISAIGAGIGSEFDVEECNYSKIIIMTDADTDGAHIQVLLLTFFYRYMKPLIDAGKVFIAQPPLYKITRKSGKLETVRYAWTDEQLSVFTKELGKGAELQRYKGLGEMNPDQLWETTMNYETRTFLQVQIEDAAKAERRVSTLMGDKVDPRKRWIIENVDFTEYEE
;
A
#
# COMPACT_ATOMS: atom_id res chain seq x y z
N MET A 1 -52.63 41.48 -25.68
CA MET A 1 -51.54 42.19 -24.97
C MET A 1 -51.97 42.26 -23.52
N THR A 2 -51.03 42.05 -22.59
CA THR A 2 -51.18 41.86 -21.12
C THR A 2 -51.81 40.55 -20.67
N GLU A 3 -51.02 39.47 -20.68
CA GLU A 3 -51.10 38.33 -19.73
C GLU A 3 -49.92 37.37 -19.99
N GLN A 4 -48.67 37.84 -19.86
CA GLN A 4 -47.50 36.98 -20.04
C GLN A 4 -46.24 37.44 -19.28
N LEU A 5 -46.39 38.07 -18.11
CA LEU A 5 -45.25 38.66 -17.38
C LEU A 5 -45.15 38.34 -15.88
N ASP A 6 -45.94 37.41 -15.33
CA ASP A 6 -45.94 37.13 -13.87
C ASP A 6 -45.75 35.65 -13.48
N ILE A 7 -44.85 34.91 -14.15
CA ILE A 7 -44.44 33.56 -13.69
C ILE A 7 -42.89 33.44 -13.56
N PHE A 8 -42.18 34.57 -13.47
CA PHE A 8 -40.72 34.58 -13.23
C PHE A 8 -40.28 35.34 -11.97
N THR A 9 -41.21 35.68 -11.08
CA THR A 9 -40.92 36.46 -9.86
C THR A 9 -40.97 35.65 -8.56
N GLU A 10 -40.89 34.32 -8.62
CA GLU A 10 -40.73 33.48 -7.43
C GLU A 10 -39.65 32.40 -7.61
N SER A 11 -38.40 32.79 -7.90
CA SER A 11 -37.24 32.01 -7.43
C SER A 11 -35.95 32.84 -7.52
N ALA A 12 -35.55 33.45 -6.41
CA ALA A 12 -34.15 33.65 -6.00
C ALA A 12 -34.08 34.66 -4.84
N ALA A 13 -34.60 34.30 -3.68
CA ALA A 13 -34.01 34.77 -2.43
C ALA A 13 -33.00 33.71 -1.97
N GLN A 14 -32.00 33.45 -2.81
CA GLN A 14 -30.76 32.86 -2.32
C GLN A 14 -30.07 34.00 -1.59
N ALA A 15 -29.96 33.88 -0.27
CA ALA A 15 -29.11 34.78 0.50
C ALA A 15 -27.71 34.73 -0.13
N GLY A 16 -27.36 35.77 -0.88
CA GLY A 16 -26.01 35.95 -1.37
C GLY A 16 -25.14 36.17 -0.15
N SER A 17 -24.43 35.12 0.27
CA SER A 17 -23.20 35.31 1.03
C SER A 17 -22.29 36.09 0.07
N GLU A 18 -22.16 37.40 0.30
CA GLU A 18 -21.15 38.20 -0.38
C GLU A 18 -19.80 37.61 0.01
N TYR A 19 -19.19 36.86 -0.92
CA TYR A 19 -17.84 36.37 -0.77
C TYR A 19 -16.89 37.57 -0.76
N SER A 20 -16.40 37.88 0.43
CA SER A 20 -15.63 39.07 0.76
C SER A 20 -14.18 38.70 1.08
N ALA A 21 -13.32 39.71 1.26
CA ALA A 21 -11.94 39.49 1.71
C ALA A 21 -11.89 38.82 3.10
N ASP A 22 -12.91 39.02 3.95
CA ASP A 22 -12.98 38.46 5.30
C ASP A 22 -13.32 36.95 5.30
N ASP A 23 -13.84 36.42 4.17
CA ASP A 23 -14.07 34.98 3.98
C ASP A 23 -12.77 34.22 3.62
N ILE A 24 -11.67 34.93 3.35
CA ILE A 24 -10.35 34.35 3.11
C ILE A 24 -9.70 34.00 4.45
N GLN A 25 -9.78 32.73 4.83
CA GLN A 25 -9.12 32.22 6.04
C GLN A 25 -7.67 31.81 5.74
N ILE A 26 -6.72 32.44 6.45
CA ILE A 26 -5.32 32.03 6.46
C ILE A 26 -5.15 31.03 7.61
N LEU A 27 -4.79 29.79 7.28
CA LEU A 27 -4.41 28.79 8.28
C LEU A 27 -2.91 28.88 8.52
N GLU A 28 -2.52 29.39 9.69
CA GLU A 28 -1.11 29.52 10.07
C GLU A 28 -0.59 28.25 10.78
N GLY A 29 0.69 27.94 10.56
CA GLY A 29 1.42 26.92 11.30
C GLY A 29 0.79 25.52 11.27
N LEU A 30 0.72 24.89 12.44
CA LEU A 30 0.25 23.51 12.59
C LEU A 30 -1.27 23.36 12.44
N THR A 31 -2.04 24.45 12.57
CA THR A 31 -3.49 24.44 12.39
C THR A 31 -3.88 24.04 10.96
N ALA A 32 -3.07 24.43 9.97
CA ALA A 32 -3.25 24.02 8.58
C ALA A 32 -3.14 22.50 8.40
N VAL A 33 -2.18 21.87 9.09
CA VAL A 33 -1.95 20.41 9.06
C VAL A 33 -3.18 19.68 9.60
N ARG A 34 -3.67 20.13 10.76
CA ARG A 34 -4.79 19.48 11.46
C ARG A 34 -6.13 19.64 10.73
N LYS A 35 -6.34 20.73 9.99
CA LYS A 35 -7.53 20.91 9.14
C LYS A 35 -7.54 20.05 7.87
N ARG A 36 -6.35 19.66 7.38
CA ARG A 36 -6.17 18.88 6.14
C ARG A 36 -5.12 17.77 6.32
N PRO A 37 -5.32 16.83 7.27
CA PRO A 37 -4.31 15.83 7.62
C PRO A 37 -3.95 14.91 6.44
N GLY A 38 -4.92 14.56 5.59
CA GLY A 38 -4.69 13.71 4.42
C GLY A 38 -3.63 14.23 3.44
N MET A 39 -3.41 15.55 3.36
CA MET A 39 -2.35 16.12 2.51
C MET A 39 -0.94 15.81 3.03
N TYR A 40 -0.80 15.55 4.32
CA TYR A 40 0.49 15.34 4.98
C TYR A 40 0.75 13.86 5.29
N ILE A 41 -0.29 13.12 5.67
CA ILE A 41 -0.20 11.73 6.12
C ILE A 41 -0.99 10.73 5.26
N GLY A 42 -1.53 11.19 4.12
CA GLY A 42 -2.30 10.37 3.17
C GLY A 42 -3.74 10.10 3.62
N SER A 43 -3.93 9.54 4.81
CA SER A 43 -5.25 9.17 5.34
C SER A 43 -5.36 9.48 6.85
N THR A 44 -6.58 9.48 7.39
CA THR A 44 -6.84 9.53 8.84
C THR A 44 -7.25 8.16 9.40
N THR A 45 -6.82 7.08 8.74
CA THR A 45 -7.05 5.69 9.17
C THR A 45 -5.77 5.11 9.78
N THR A 46 -5.73 3.80 10.01
CA THR A 46 -4.56 3.11 10.59
C THR A 46 -3.28 3.37 9.81
N SER A 47 -3.34 3.49 8.48
CA SER A 47 -2.16 3.79 7.66
C SER A 47 -1.59 5.18 7.96
N GLY A 48 -2.44 6.18 8.14
CA GLY A 48 -2.04 7.53 8.57
C GLY A 48 -1.42 7.55 9.96
N LEU A 49 -1.94 6.76 10.91
CA LEU A 49 -1.32 6.60 12.23
C LEU A 49 0.08 6.01 12.13
N HIS A 50 0.24 4.92 11.38
CA HIS A 50 1.55 4.30 11.15
C HIS A 50 2.53 5.30 10.53
N HIS A 51 2.07 6.16 9.61
CA HIS A 51 2.88 7.19 8.98
C HIS A 51 3.46 8.20 10.00
N LEU A 52 2.71 8.56 11.05
CA LEU A 52 3.26 9.42 12.13
C LEU A 52 4.45 8.78 12.84
N LEU A 53 4.38 7.47 13.06
CA LEU A 53 5.49 6.71 13.65
C LEU A 53 6.67 6.64 12.68
N TRP A 54 6.43 6.41 11.40
CA TRP A 54 7.46 6.36 10.36
C TRP A 54 8.28 7.63 10.29
N GLU A 55 7.65 8.80 10.36
CA GLU A 55 8.39 10.08 10.36
C GLU A 55 9.34 10.23 11.56
N ILE A 56 9.01 9.66 12.72
CA ILE A 56 9.89 9.67 13.90
C ILE A 56 10.99 8.60 13.78
N VAL A 57 10.65 7.39 13.33
CA VAL A 57 11.60 6.29 13.12
C VAL A 57 12.61 6.66 12.03
N ASP A 58 12.18 7.27 10.93
CA ASP A 58 13.06 7.69 9.84
C ASP A 58 14.10 8.71 10.30
N ASN A 59 13.73 9.63 11.21
CA ASN A 59 14.70 10.54 11.84
C ASN A 59 15.76 9.80 12.66
N ALA A 60 15.37 8.74 13.38
CA ALA A 60 16.29 7.89 14.13
C ALA A 60 17.18 7.03 13.21
N VAL A 61 16.64 6.57 12.06
CA VAL A 61 17.41 5.87 11.01
C VAL A 61 18.42 6.80 10.35
N ASP A 62 18.07 8.07 10.12
CA ASP A 62 19.00 9.08 9.59
C ASP A 62 20.23 9.26 10.50
N GLU A 63 20.09 9.14 11.83
CA GLU A 63 21.23 9.11 12.76
C GLU A 63 22.11 7.86 12.57
N HIS A 64 21.53 6.73 12.20
CA HIS A 64 22.28 5.51 11.89
C HIS A 64 23.02 5.62 10.55
N LEU A 65 22.37 6.18 9.53
CA LEU A 65 23.00 6.49 8.24
C LEU A 65 24.18 7.45 8.42
N ALA A 66 24.07 8.40 9.35
CA ALA A 66 25.15 9.30 9.78
C ALA A 66 26.21 8.63 10.69
N LYS A 67 26.08 7.33 11.00
CA LYS A 67 27.00 6.53 11.82
C LYS A 67 27.04 6.88 13.32
N PHE A 68 25.99 7.50 13.84
CA PHE A 68 25.89 7.85 15.27
C PHE A 68 24.89 7.01 16.06
N CYS A 69 23.90 6.41 15.40
CA CYS A 69 22.92 5.53 16.04
C CYS A 69 23.22 4.06 15.73
N SER A 70 23.07 3.19 16.73
CA SER A 70 23.20 1.73 16.60
C SER A 70 21.99 0.97 17.13
N ARG A 71 21.06 1.65 17.82
CA ARG A 71 19.87 1.05 18.39
C ARG A 71 18.66 1.98 18.33
N ILE A 72 17.53 1.42 17.88
CA ILE A 72 16.21 2.05 17.93
C ILE A 72 15.26 1.15 18.71
N ASP A 73 14.58 1.71 19.71
CA ASP A 73 13.58 1.02 20.52
C ASP A 73 12.20 1.67 20.28
N VAL A 74 11.22 0.90 19.82
CA VAL A 74 9.83 1.32 19.61
C VAL A 74 8.92 0.64 20.62
N THR A 75 8.07 1.39 21.32
CA THR A 75 7.11 0.84 22.27
C THR A 75 5.72 1.40 22.01
N VAL A 76 4.74 0.51 21.84
CA VAL A 76 3.32 0.85 21.81
C VAL A 76 2.74 0.61 23.20
N HIS A 77 2.22 1.66 23.82
CA HIS A 77 1.74 1.63 25.21
C HIS A 77 0.26 1.25 25.32
N ALA A 78 -0.17 0.85 26.52
CA ALA A 78 -1.55 0.46 26.81
C ALA A 78 -2.60 1.56 26.54
N ASN A 79 -2.20 2.83 26.64
CA ASN A 79 -3.04 4.01 26.36
C ASN A 79 -3.01 4.46 24.88
N ASN A 80 -2.50 3.62 23.98
CA ASN A 80 -2.26 3.90 22.55
C ASN A 80 -1.26 5.04 22.25
N SER A 81 -0.47 5.50 23.23
CA SER A 81 0.70 6.34 22.93
C SER A 81 1.85 5.49 22.40
N VAL A 82 2.75 6.10 21.63
CA VAL A 82 3.91 5.42 21.07
C VAL A 82 5.18 6.15 21.46
N THR A 83 6.19 5.39 21.83
CA THR A 83 7.53 5.88 22.16
C THR A 83 8.54 5.35 21.15
N VAL A 84 9.40 6.23 20.64
CA VAL A 84 10.59 5.90 19.85
C VAL A 84 11.82 6.43 20.58
N ILE A 85 12.82 5.57 20.78
CA ILE A 85 14.09 5.93 21.43
C ILE A 85 15.23 5.56 20.49
N ASP A 86 16.11 6.51 20.20
CA ASP A 86 17.39 6.28 19.53
C ASP A 86 18.56 6.50 20.49
N ASN A 87 19.74 5.97 20.14
CA ASN A 87 21.00 6.25 20.81
C ASN A 87 21.96 7.09 19.95
N GLY A 88 21.42 7.95 19.07
CA GLY A 88 22.18 8.86 18.21
C GLY A 88 22.76 10.05 18.96
N ARG A 89 22.99 11.16 18.24
CA ARG A 89 23.57 12.40 18.82
C ARG A 89 22.59 13.20 19.69
N GLY A 90 21.29 12.98 19.52
CA GLY A 90 20.24 13.83 20.09
C GLY A 90 20.00 15.11 19.29
N ILE A 91 18.75 15.57 19.24
CA ILE A 91 18.38 16.85 18.62
C ILE A 91 19.17 18.00 19.28
N PRO A 92 19.68 18.99 18.52
CA PRO A 92 20.35 20.15 19.12
C PRO A 92 19.44 20.85 20.14
N THR A 93 19.97 21.21 21.31
CA THR A 93 19.21 21.81 22.42
C THR A 93 19.46 23.32 22.57
N GLY A 94 20.41 23.86 21.80
CA GLY A 94 20.73 25.29 21.80
C GLY A 94 19.62 26.17 21.22
N MET A 95 19.74 27.48 21.45
CA MET A 95 18.83 28.48 20.90
C MET A 95 19.01 28.59 19.38
N HIS A 96 17.90 28.53 18.63
CA HIS A 96 17.91 28.74 17.19
C HIS A 96 18.00 30.24 16.85
N LYS A 97 18.36 30.59 15.61
CA LYS A 97 18.43 31.98 15.12
C LYS A 97 17.10 32.74 15.25
N SER A 98 15.98 32.02 15.33
CA SER A 98 14.64 32.59 15.56
C SER A 98 14.39 33.01 17.02
N GLY A 99 15.32 32.73 17.94
CA GLY A 99 15.20 33.11 19.35
C GLY A 99 14.43 32.12 20.23
N ILE A 100 14.01 30.97 19.69
CA ILE A 100 13.40 29.86 20.44
C ILE A 100 14.31 28.62 20.43
N PRO A 101 14.19 27.70 21.41
CA PRO A 101 14.99 26.49 21.45
C PRO A 101 14.84 25.65 20.18
N THR A 102 15.93 25.04 19.70
CA THR A 102 15.90 24.24 18.48
C THR A 102 14.89 23.08 18.52
N PRO A 103 14.67 22.36 19.65
CA PRO A 103 13.61 21.35 19.72
C PRO A 103 12.22 21.95 19.45
N GLN A 104 11.93 23.15 19.96
CA GLN A 104 10.67 23.84 19.68
C GLN A 104 10.53 24.10 18.18
N VAL A 105 11.57 24.62 17.53
CA VAL A 105 11.57 24.85 16.07
C VAL A 105 11.22 23.59 15.30
N VAL A 106 11.84 22.46 15.63
CA VAL A 106 11.64 21.17 14.93
C VAL A 106 10.20 20.65 15.06
N TYR A 107 9.55 20.88 16.20
CA TYR A 107 8.20 20.35 16.46
C TYR A 107 7.07 21.36 16.18
N THR A 108 7.34 22.66 16.06
CA THR A 108 6.29 23.68 15.85
C THR A 108 6.36 24.40 14.51
N ILE A 109 7.47 24.32 13.77
CA ILE A 109 7.65 25.03 12.50
C ILE A 109 7.76 24.01 11.37
N LEU A 110 6.86 24.12 10.38
CA LEU A 110 6.93 23.34 9.15
C LEU A 110 8.17 23.70 8.35
N HIS A 111 8.77 22.72 7.68
CA HIS A 111 9.98 22.88 6.86
C HIS A 111 11.20 23.36 7.66
N ALA A 112 11.30 22.97 8.93
CA ALA A 112 12.43 23.29 9.79
C ALA A 112 13.25 22.03 10.12
N GLY A 113 14.54 22.05 9.79
CA GLY A 113 15.43 20.94 10.09
C GLY A 113 16.87 21.12 9.60
N GLY A 114 17.82 20.39 10.19
CA GLY A 114 19.23 20.41 9.79
C GLY A 114 19.54 19.73 8.45
N LYS A 115 18.50 19.25 7.75
CA LYS A 115 18.59 18.43 6.54
C LYS A 115 18.65 19.26 5.24
N PHE A 116 18.37 20.57 5.30
CA PHE A 116 18.40 21.48 4.14
C PHE A 116 19.77 22.12 3.85
N GLY A 117 20.74 21.99 4.76
CA GLY A 117 21.99 22.76 4.70
C GLY A 117 23.25 21.97 4.38
N GLY A 118 23.13 20.69 3.96
CA GLY A 118 24.25 19.81 3.59
C GLY A 118 25.22 19.41 4.71
N GLY A 119 25.26 20.13 5.84
CA GLY A 119 26.24 19.91 6.91
C GLY A 119 25.85 18.91 8.00
N GLY A 120 24.56 18.60 8.19
CA GLY A 120 24.07 17.75 9.28
C GLY A 120 23.93 16.26 8.94
N TYR A 121 23.51 15.97 7.71
CA TYR A 121 23.30 14.63 7.16
C TYR A 121 23.69 14.63 5.68
N LYS A 122 24.62 13.74 5.28
CA LYS A 122 25.05 13.63 3.87
C LYS A 122 24.06 12.81 3.02
N LYS A 123 23.41 11.80 3.62
CA LYS A 123 22.41 10.92 2.99
C LYS A 123 21.27 10.71 3.99
N SER A 124 20.05 11.16 3.67
CA SER A 124 18.89 11.11 4.58
C SER A 124 17.57 10.91 3.84
N GLY A 125 16.63 10.18 4.45
CA GLY A 125 15.29 9.97 3.89
C GLY A 125 14.34 11.16 4.14
N GLY A 126 14.52 11.89 5.24
CA GLY A 126 13.65 13.02 5.58
C GLY A 126 14.05 14.32 4.86
N LEU A 127 13.40 14.67 3.75
CA LEU A 127 13.83 15.82 2.93
C LEU A 127 12.99 17.08 3.16
N HIS A 128 11.77 16.93 3.67
CA HIS A 128 10.79 18.00 3.71
C HIS A 128 10.78 18.79 5.02
N GLY A 129 11.39 18.28 6.09
CA GLY A 129 11.44 18.95 7.39
C GLY A 129 10.06 19.19 8.04
N VAL A 130 9.07 18.35 7.72
CA VAL A 130 7.68 18.46 8.24
C VAL A 130 7.27 17.32 9.15
N GLY A 131 7.94 16.17 9.10
CA GLY A 131 7.51 14.95 9.79
C GLY A 131 7.24 15.12 11.28
N ALA A 132 8.26 15.56 12.04
CA ALA A 132 8.16 15.75 13.48
C ALA A 132 7.07 16.76 13.88
N SER A 133 6.98 17.88 13.14
CA SER A 133 5.94 18.90 13.36
C SER A 133 4.53 18.41 13.00
N VAL A 134 4.37 17.56 11.98
CA VAL A 134 3.09 16.93 11.63
C VAL A 134 2.68 15.93 12.71
N THR A 135 3.61 15.12 13.21
CA THR A 135 3.36 14.23 14.36
C THR A 135 2.91 15.00 15.58
N ASN A 136 3.52 16.15 15.87
CA ASN A 136 3.06 17.03 16.94
C ASN A 136 1.65 17.57 16.69
N ALA A 137 1.39 18.11 15.50
CA ALA A 137 0.09 18.71 15.14
C ALA A 137 -1.10 17.73 15.25
N LEU A 138 -0.85 16.45 14.94
CA LEU A 138 -1.87 15.41 14.92
C LEU A 138 -1.91 14.58 16.21
N SER A 139 -1.19 15.01 17.25
CA SER A 139 -1.20 14.41 18.58
C SER A 139 -2.00 15.22 19.59
N GLU A 140 -2.63 14.52 20.54
CA GLU A 140 -3.21 15.12 21.74
C GLU A 140 -2.09 15.77 22.57
N TRP A 141 -0.98 15.04 22.72
CA TRP A 141 0.25 15.53 23.31
C TRP A 141 1.47 14.82 22.71
N LEU A 142 2.59 15.53 22.71
CA LEU A 142 3.91 15.02 22.35
C LEU A 142 4.94 15.45 23.41
N GLU A 143 5.79 14.53 23.81
CA GLU A 143 6.87 14.76 24.74
C GLU A 143 8.19 14.33 24.13
N VAL A 144 9.20 15.19 24.21
CA VAL A 144 10.56 14.89 23.76
C VAL A 144 11.53 14.99 24.92
N GLU A 145 12.33 13.94 25.10
CA GLU A 145 13.46 13.88 26.00
C GLU A 145 14.75 13.73 25.17
N ILE A 146 15.69 14.65 25.34
CA ILE A 146 16.95 14.68 24.59
C ILE A 146 18.10 14.46 25.55
N TYR A 147 18.92 13.46 25.25
CA TYR A 147 20.14 13.14 25.98
C TYR A 147 21.32 13.73 25.19
N ARG A 148 21.87 14.85 25.65
CA ARG A 148 22.94 15.56 24.94
C ARG A 148 23.76 16.41 25.91
N ASP A 149 25.06 16.54 25.64
CA ASP A 149 25.98 17.40 26.40
C ASP A 149 25.96 17.12 27.92
N GLY A 150 25.81 15.84 28.30
CA GLY A 150 25.78 15.39 29.68
C GLY A 150 24.46 15.64 30.42
N LYS A 151 23.43 16.16 29.74
CA LYS A 151 22.15 16.59 30.33
C LYS A 151 20.96 15.89 29.69
N ILE A 152 19.89 15.79 30.48
CA ILE A 152 18.56 15.36 30.03
C ILE A 152 17.74 16.63 29.86
N HIS A 153 17.35 16.91 28.61
CA HIS A 153 16.47 18.02 28.27
C HIS A 153 15.08 17.49 27.98
N LYS A 154 14.03 18.13 28.51
CA LYS A 154 12.65 17.71 28.34
C LYS A 154 11.79 18.87 27.85
N MET A 155 10.89 18.59 26.91
CA MET A 155 9.91 19.55 26.41
C MET A 155 8.60 18.84 26.06
N ARG A 156 7.47 19.45 26.40
CA ARG A 156 6.14 18.91 26.16
C ARG A 156 5.30 19.87 25.33
N PHE A 157 4.54 19.29 24.41
CA PHE A 157 3.62 19.97 23.50
C PHE A 157 2.23 19.36 23.66
N GLU A 158 1.18 20.18 23.60
CA GLU A 158 -0.20 19.74 23.72
C GLU A 158 -1.10 20.46 22.72
N THR A 159 -2.17 19.79 22.33
CA THR A 159 -3.27 20.40 21.59
C THR A 159 -4.47 20.61 22.51
N TRP A 160 -4.95 21.84 22.60
CA TRP A 160 -6.06 22.22 23.49
C TRP A 160 -6.97 23.25 22.82
N VAL A 161 -8.13 23.51 23.42
CA VAL A 161 -9.10 24.50 22.93
C VAL A 161 -9.32 25.52 24.04
N ASP A 162 -9.23 26.80 23.71
CA ASP A 162 -9.43 27.89 24.67
C ASP A 162 -10.92 28.13 24.99
N ASP A 163 -11.19 29.00 25.96
CA ASP A 163 -12.56 29.36 26.38
C ASP A 163 -13.39 30.00 25.26
N LYS A 164 -12.76 30.47 24.18
CA LYS A 164 -13.39 31.08 23.01
C LYS A 164 -13.61 30.07 21.88
N GLY A 165 -13.23 28.81 22.06
CA GLY A 165 -13.36 27.76 21.06
C GLY A 165 -12.24 27.75 20.01
N VAL A 166 -11.16 28.50 20.23
CA VAL A 166 -9.98 28.51 19.34
C VAL A 166 -9.11 27.30 19.66
N GLU A 167 -8.78 26.53 18.63
CA GLU A 167 -7.94 25.34 18.74
C GLU A 167 -6.45 25.74 18.66
N HIS A 168 -5.70 25.47 19.73
CA HIS A 168 -4.26 25.63 19.84
C HIS A 168 -3.58 24.30 19.55
N VAL A 169 -2.84 24.22 18.44
CA VAL A 169 -2.37 22.95 17.86
C VAL A 169 -0.88 22.73 18.14
N GLY A 170 -0.56 21.69 18.91
CA GLY A 170 0.83 21.27 19.16
C GLY A 170 1.70 22.35 19.82
N GLU A 171 1.13 23.21 20.65
CA GLU A 171 1.85 24.31 21.28
C GLU A 171 2.70 23.82 22.47
N PRO A 172 3.86 24.43 22.72
CA PRO A 172 4.70 24.07 23.87
C PRO A 172 4.04 24.48 25.19
N VAL A 173 3.78 23.50 26.06
CA VAL A 173 3.23 23.75 27.41
C VAL A 173 4.32 23.89 28.47
N THR A 174 5.54 23.47 28.15
CA THR A 174 6.74 23.69 28.98
C THR A 174 7.81 24.39 28.15
N GLY A 175 8.76 25.06 28.83
CA GLY A 175 10.04 25.41 28.22
C GLY A 175 10.90 24.16 27.96
N LEU A 176 12.11 24.37 27.43
CA LEU A 176 13.13 23.32 27.36
C LEU A 176 13.81 23.20 28.74
N GLU A 177 13.34 22.25 29.54
CA GLU A 177 13.79 22.06 30.92
C GLU A 177 14.97 21.09 30.99
N VAL A 178 15.91 21.33 31.90
CA VAL A 178 16.96 20.36 32.22
C VAL A 178 16.50 19.56 33.43
N THR A 179 16.14 18.29 33.23
CA THR A 179 15.55 17.43 34.26
C THR A 179 16.58 16.58 35.01
N GLY A 180 17.82 16.50 34.50
CA GLY A 180 18.89 15.76 35.16
C GLY A 180 20.18 15.70 34.34
N ASN A 181 21.15 14.94 34.86
CA ASN A 181 22.40 14.62 34.19
C ASN A 181 22.36 13.20 33.63
N THR A 182 23.09 12.95 32.55
CA THR A 182 23.16 11.64 31.89
C THR A 182 24.51 11.43 31.21
N ASN A 183 24.91 10.17 31.08
CA ASN A 183 26.11 9.77 30.34
C ASN A 183 25.72 9.22 28.95
N ARG A 184 24.43 9.20 28.64
CA ARG A 184 23.86 8.67 27.40
C ARG A 184 23.69 9.79 26.37
N THR A 185 23.62 9.41 25.11
CA THR A 185 23.19 10.28 24.01
C THR A 185 21.99 9.70 23.30
N GLY A 186 21.20 10.55 22.65
CA GLY A 186 20.07 10.16 21.81
C GLY A 186 18.83 10.99 22.05
N THR A 187 17.73 10.56 21.43
CA THR A 187 16.41 11.19 21.60
C THR A 187 15.37 10.15 21.97
N LYS A 188 14.46 10.50 22.87
CA LYS A 188 13.23 9.78 23.15
C LYS A 188 12.06 10.68 22.78
N VAL A 189 11.18 10.21 21.91
CA VAL A 189 9.97 10.90 21.50
C VAL A 189 8.79 10.02 21.89
N THR A 190 7.88 10.55 22.69
CA THR A 190 6.63 9.89 23.04
C THR A 190 5.46 10.76 22.59
N PHE A 191 4.54 10.20 21.83
CA PHE A 191 3.37 10.95 21.36
C PHE A 191 2.09 10.11 21.47
N LYS A 192 0.96 10.79 21.68
CA LYS A 192 -0.36 10.16 21.70
C LYS A 192 -1.21 10.76 20.57
N PRO A 193 -1.55 9.99 19.53
CA PRO A 193 -2.39 10.48 18.43
C PRO A 193 -3.74 11.01 18.92
N ASP A 194 -4.22 12.09 18.32
CA ASP A 194 -5.47 12.75 18.76
C ASP A 194 -6.73 12.01 18.23
N PRO A 195 -7.61 11.49 19.10
CA PRO A 195 -8.83 10.82 18.68
C PRO A 195 -9.83 11.75 17.96
N LYS A 196 -9.68 13.08 18.05
CA LYS A 196 -10.46 14.05 17.28
C LYS A 196 -10.06 14.11 15.81
N VAL A 197 -8.85 13.67 15.47
CA VAL A 197 -8.35 13.59 14.09
C VAL A 197 -8.56 12.17 13.54
N PHE A 198 -8.25 11.16 14.34
CA PHE A 198 -8.32 9.75 13.96
C PHE A 198 -9.65 9.13 14.43
N HIS A 199 -10.69 9.31 13.62
CA HIS A 199 -12.03 8.81 13.92
C HIS A 199 -12.15 7.28 13.79
N GLY A 200 -12.85 6.63 14.73
CA GLY A 200 -13.29 5.24 14.59
C GLY A 200 -12.39 4.15 15.20
N ASN A 201 -12.01 4.28 16.49
CA ASN A 201 -11.18 3.30 17.22
C ASN A 201 -9.91 2.85 16.46
N VAL A 202 -9.30 3.78 15.74
CA VAL A 202 -8.08 3.53 14.97
C VAL A 202 -6.94 3.25 15.96
N SER A 203 -6.21 2.16 15.75
CA SER A 203 -5.11 1.77 16.62
C SER A 203 -3.91 1.28 15.83
N MET A 204 -2.72 1.39 16.42
CA MET A 204 -1.49 0.87 15.83
C MET A 204 -1.59 -0.66 15.72
N ASN A 205 -1.47 -1.20 14.51
CA ASN A 205 -1.35 -2.64 14.29
C ASN A 205 0.11 -3.11 14.49
N TYR A 206 0.34 -4.02 15.44
CA TYR A 206 1.69 -4.52 15.77
C TYR A 206 2.38 -5.20 14.60
N ASP A 207 1.69 -6.07 13.87
CA ASP A 207 2.30 -6.89 12.83
C ASP A 207 2.82 -6.01 11.68
N THR A 208 2.01 -5.03 11.24
CA THR A 208 2.45 -4.02 10.28
C THR A 208 3.68 -3.26 10.76
N LEU A 209 3.72 -2.90 12.05
CA LEU A 209 4.85 -2.18 12.62
C LEU A 209 6.13 -3.03 12.69
N SER A 210 5.99 -4.25 13.22
CA SER A 210 7.07 -5.22 13.42
C SER A 210 7.73 -5.57 12.08
N GLU A 211 6.93 -5.88 11.06
CA GLU A 211 7.41 -6.17 9.71
C GLU A 211 8.19 -4.98 9.11
N ARG A 212 7.68 -3.75 9.24
CA ARG A 212 8.36 -2.56 8.68
C ARG A 212 9.67 -2.24 9.42
N LEU A 213 9.71 -2.41 10.74
CA LEU A 213 10.93 -2.25 11.54
C LEU A 213 11.97 -3.34 11.21
N GLN A 214 11.52 -4.55 10.89
CA GLN A 214 12.38 -5.63 10.41
C GLN A 214 13.04 -5.28 9.07
N GLU A 215 12.28 -4.73 8.10
CA GLU A 215 12.83 -4.23 6.84
C GLU A 215 13.89 -3.15 7.05
N ILE A 216 13.62 -2.19 7.95
CA ILE A 216 14.57 -1.14 8.31
C ILE A 216 15.87 -1.76 8.86
N ALA A 217 15.77 -2.78 9.70
CA ALA A 217 16.94 -3.49 10.22
C ALA A 217 17.72 -4.24 9.13
N PHE A 218 17.04 -4.84 8.14
CA PHE A 218 17.71 -5.49 7.00
C PHE A 218 18.49 -4.50 6.14
N LEU A 219 17.90 -3.33 5.84
CA LEU A 219 18.50 -2.33 4.95
C LEU A 219 19.62 -1.51 5.61
N ASN A 220 19.71 -1.59 6.94
CA ASN A 220 20.68 -0.86 7.74
C ASN A 220 21.53 -1.83 8.55
N SER A 221 22.49 -2.49 7.87
CA SER A 221 23.38 -3.47 8.48
C SER A 221 24.00 -2.96 9.79
N GLY A 222 23.86 -3.76 10.86
CA GLY A 222 24.38 -3.44 12.19
C GLY A 222 23.45 -2.58 13.04
N LEU A 223 22.33 -2.08 12.52
CA LEU A 223 21.30 -1.43 13.32
C LEU A 223 20.51 -2.48 14.11
N LYS A 224 20.34 -2.28 15.41
CA LYS A 224 19.42 -3.07 16.23
C LYS A 224 18.09 -2.34 16.38
N VAL A 225 16.99 -2.96 15.99
CA VAL A 225 15.65 -2.39 16.10
C VAL A 225 14.78 -3.28 16.98
N ASN A 226 14.20 -2.73 18.03
CA ASN A 226 13.33 -3.46 18.95
C ASN A 226 11.92 -2.88 18.87
N ILE A 227 10.91 -3.75 18.92
CA ILE A 227 9.51 -3.37 19.07
C ILE A 227 8.89 -4.10 20.25
N LYS A 228 8.08 -3.39 21.03
CA LYS A 228 7.29 -3.94 22.13
C LYS A 228 5.88 -3.38 22.08
N ASP A 229 4.87 -4.22 22.21
CA ASP A 229 3.48 -3.82 22.41
C ASP A 229 3.01 -4.21 23.80
N GLU A 230 2.77 -3.21 24.64
CA GLU A 230 2.34 -3.41 26.03
C GLU A 230 0.88 -3.82 26.13
N ARG A 231 0.08 -3.67 25.06
CA ARG A 231 -1.33 -4.07 25.01
C ARG A 231 -1.46 -5.59 24.89
N SER A 232 -0.62 -6.19 24.06
CA SER A 232 -0.62 -7.64 23.77
C SER A 232 0.49 -8.42 24.47
N GLY A 233 1.53 -7.73 24.96
CA GLY A 233 2.74 -8.35 25.50
C GLY A 233 3.72 -8.86 24.42
N LYS A 234 3.40 -8.72 23.12
CA LYS A 234 4.29 -9.11 22.03
C LYS A 234 5.54 -8.23 21.99
N SER A 235 6.69 -8.83 21.66
CA SER A 235 7.94 -8.10 21.45
C SER A 235 8.88 -8.83 20.50
N ASP A 236 9.51 -8.08 19.59
CA ASP A 236 10.49 -8.59 18.64
C ASP A 236 11.77 -7.75 18.66
N SER A 237 12.89 -8.38 18.29
CA SER A 237 14.20 -7.75 18.18
C SER A 237 14.85 -8.15 16.87
N PHE A 238 15.19 -7.15 16.07
CA PHE A 238 15.76 -7.31 14.73
C PHE A 238 17.18 -6.79 14.71
N HIS A 239 18.10 -7.62 14.20
CA HIS A 239 19.49 -7.26 14.00
C HIS A 239 20.07 -8.10 12.88
N TYR A 240 20.50 -7.43 11.81
CA TYR A 240 20.99 -8.06 10.59
C TYR A 240 22.30 -7.42 10.16
N GLU A 241 23.25 -8.23 9.70
CA GLU A 241 24.53 -7.76 9.17
C GLU A 241 24.61 -7.90 7.65
N GLY A 242 23.81 -8.83 7.07
CA GLY A 242 23.91 -9.22 5.67
C GLY A 242 23.19 -8.29 4.68
N GLY A 243 22.62 -7.17 5.12
CA GLY A 243 22.09 -6.14 4.22
C GLY A 243 21.01 -6.65 3.26
N ALA A 244 21.06 -6.15 2.02
CA ALA A 244 20.15 -6.57 0.95
C ALA A 244 20.23 -8.08 0.66
N ARG A 245 21.41 -8.71 0.82
CA ARG A 245 21.60 -10.15 0.59
C ARG A 245 20.73 -10.98 1.54
N GLN A 246 20.79 -10.69 2.83
CA GLN A 246 20.00 -11.42 3.82
C GLN A 246 18.50 -11.14 3.65
N PHE A 247 18.15 -9.94 3.22
CA PHE A 247 16.76 -9.60 2.94
C PHE A 247 16.17 -10.43 1.79
N VAL A 248 16.90 -10.60 0.68
CA VAL A 248 16.46 -11.49 -0.42
C VAL A 248 16.31 -12.93 0.03
N GLN A 249 17.22 -13.44 0.88
CA GLN A 249 17.10 -14.80 1.45
C GLN A 249 15.82 -14.95 2.28
N PHE A 250 15.52 -13.96 3.12
CA PHE A 250 14.30 -13.93 3.92
C PHE A 250 13.04 -13.91 3.04
N LEU A 251 13.01 -13.10 1.99
CA LEU A 251 11.86 -13.04 1.07
C LEU A 251 11.67 -14.34 0.27
N ASN A 252 12.73 -15.13 0.07
CA ASN A 252 12.67 -16.41 -0.63
C ASN A 252 12.59 -17.65 0.28
N GLU A 253 12.52 -17.49 1.61
CA GLU A 253 12.53 -18.62 2.56
C GLU A 253 11.43 -19.66 2.25
N GLU A 254 10.28 -19.17 1.77
CA GLU A 254 9.11 -19.98 1.43
C GLU A 254 9.05 -20.43 -0.04
N LYS A 255 10.09 -20.15 -0.83
CA LYS A 255 10.17 -20.52 -2.25
C LYS A 255 11.27 -21.57 -2.50
N SER A 256 11.33 -22.15 -3.71
CA SER A 256 12.48 -22.97 -4.11
C SER A 256 13.42 -22.11 -4.92
N VAL A 257 14.63 -21.89 -4.40
CA VAL A 257 15.64 -21.04 -5.05
C VAL A 257 16.45 -21.83 -6.08
N LEU A 258 16.87 -21.15 -7.15
CA LEU A 258 17.60 -21.77 -8.26
C LEU A 258 19.12 -21.67 -8.12
N HIS A 259 19.59 -20.69 -7.35
CA HIS A 259 21.01 -20.41 -7.12
C HIS A 259 21.19 -19.58 -5.84
N ASP A 260 22.44 -19.42 -5.39
CA ASP A 260 22.79 -18.54 -4.27
C ASP A 260 22.57 -17.06 -4.61
N VAL A 261 22.30 -16.24 -3.60
CA VAL A 261 22.02 -14.80 -3.81
C VAL A 261 23.19 -14.10 -4.49
N ILE A 262 22.88 -13.41 -5.58
CA ILE A 262 23.79 -12.51 -6.29
C ILE A 262 23.72 -11.18 -5.55
N HIS A 263 24.86 -10.69 -5.06
CA HIS A 263 24.93 -9.44 -4.30
C HIS A 263 26.14 -8.63 -4.73
N PHE A 264 25.93 -7.33 -4.91
CA PHE A 264 27.01 -6.39 -5.18
C PHE A 264 26.64 -5.00 -4.65
N ALA A 265 27.67 -4.26 -4.24
CA ALA A 265 27.57 -2.87 -3.83
C ALA A 265 28.68 -2.05 -4.48
N ALA A 266 28.35 -0.85 -4.95
CA ALA A 266 29.31 0.09 -5.50
C ALA A 266 28.81 1.54 -5.32
N GLU A 267 29.72 2.49 -5.39
CA GLU A 267 29.41 3.92 -5.39
C GLU A 267 29.68 4.51 -6.77
N LYS A 268 28.74 5.31 -7.27
CA LYS A 268 28.85 6.01 -8.56
C LYS A 268 28.23 7.39 -8.42
N ASP A 269 29.02 8.43 -8.73
CA ASP A 269 28.58 9.83 -8.70
C ASP A 269 27.94 10.21 -7.34
N ASP A 270 28.61 9.86 -6.23
CA ASP A 270 28.16 10.02 -4.82
C ASP A 270 26.88 9.24 -4.43
N ILE A 271 26.38 8.38 -5.33
CA ILE A 271 25.24 7.49 -5.08
C ILE A 271 25.78 6.09 -4.71
N GLU A 272 25.50 5.65 -3.49
CA GLU A 272 25.72 4.26 -3.09
C GLU A 272 24.60 3.40 -3.66
N VAL A 273 24.96 2.32 -4.35
CA VAL A 273 24.03 1.34 -4.93
C VAL A 273 24.36 -0.02 -4.36
N GLU A 274 23.42 -0.63 -3.66
CA GLU A 274 23.49 -2.00 -3.17
C GLU A 274 22.32 -2.80 -3.76
N ILE A 275 22.64 -3.89 -4.45
CA ILE A 275 21.64 -4.75 -5.08
C ILE A 275 21.88 -6.19 -4.68
N ALA A 276 20.80 -6.85 -4.28
CA ALA A 276 20.75 -8.30 -4.12
C ALA A 276 19.64 -8.86 -5.00
N LEU A 277 19.89 -10.00 -5.66
CA LEU A 277 18.87 -10.70 -6.42
C LEU A 277 19.05 -12.21 -6.38
N GLN A 278 17.94 -12.92 -6.48
CA GLN A 278 17.91 -14.38 -6.49
C GLN A 278 16.68 -14.87 -7.25
N TYR A 279 16.89 -15.84 -8.14
CA TYR A 279 15.78 -16.48 -8.84
C TYR A 279 15.20 -17.63 -8.04
N ASN A 280 13.88 -17.74 -8.09
CA ASN A 280 13.12 -18.86 -7.61
C ASN A 280 12.39 -19.58 -8.77
N ASP A 281 11.72 -20.68 -8.43
CA ASP A 281 10.90 -21.48 -9.32
C ASP A 281 9.57 -20.82 -9.73
N GLY A 282 9.23 -19.68 -9.13
CA GLY A 282 8.05 -18.89 -9.44
C GLY A 282 8.08 -18.22 -10.81
N TYR A 283 6.93 -17.59 -11.12
CA TYR A 283 6.64 -16.94 -12.39
C TYR A 283 6.52 -15.41 -12.30
N THR A 284 6.58 -14.86 -11.09
CA THR A 284 6.44 -13.42 -10.85
C THR A 284 7.80 -12.77 -10.60
N GLU A 285 7.93 -11.54 -11.09
CA GLU A 285 8.99 -10.64 -10.69
C GLU A 285 8.56 -9.91 -9.42
N THR A 286 9.43 -9.90 -8.42
CA THR A 286 9.27 -9.12 -7.19
C THR A 286 10.50 -8.25 -6.99
N ILE A 287 10.33 -6.95 -7.14
CA ILE A 287 11.37 -5.95 -6.83
C ILE A 287 10.92 -5.16 -5.61
N ALA A 288 11.74 -5.20 -4.57
CA ALA A 288 11.64 -4.33 -3.41
C ALA A 288 12.70 -3.22 -3.56
N SER A 289 12.27 -1.99 -3.77
CA SER A 289 13.18 -0.87 -4.05
C SER A 289 13.12 0.18 -2.95
N PHE A 290 14.30 0.72 -2.59
CA PHE A 290 14.47 1.63 -1.47
C PHE A 290 15.46 2.74 -1.82
N VAL A 291 15.18 3.94 -1.31
CA VAL A 291 16.05 5.13 -1.39
C VAL A 291 16.21 5.70 0.00
N ASN A 292 17.44 5.73 0.53
CA ASN A 292 17.72 6.19 1.90
C ASN A 292 16.82 5.50 2.96
N ALA A 293 16.66 4.17 2.86
CA ALA A 293 15.78 3.34 3.70
C ALA A 293 14.26 3.58 3.57
N ILE A 294 13.83 4.49 2.69
CA ILE A 294 12.42 4.74 2.36
C ILE A 294 12.00 3.82 1.21
N PRO A 295 10.86 3.11 1.30
CA PRO A 295 10.41 2.20 0.27
C PRO A 295 9.82 2.99 -0.90
N THR A 296 10.25 2.69 -2.11
CA THR A 296 9.71 3.30 -3.33
C THR A 296 8.71 2.37 -3.99
N ARG A 297 7.48 2.36 -3.47
CA ARG A 297 6.39 1.45 -3.87
C ARG A 297 5.98 1.59 -5.34
N GLY A 298 5.96 2.82 -5.85
CA GLY A 298 5.74 3.15 -7.26
C GLY A 298 7.00 3.03 -8.12
N GLY A 299 8.10 2.50 -7.57
CA GLY A 299 9.38 2.35 -8.25
C GLY A 299 10.07 3.69 -8.48
N GLY A 300 10.59 3.90 -9.69
CA GLY A 300 11.21 5.17 -10.07
C GLY A 300 12.39 5.03 -11.01
N THR A 301 13.20 6.07 -11.05
CA THR A 301 14.37 6.19 -11.95
C THR A 301 15.43 5.13 -11.68
N HIS A 302 15.70 4.79 -10.41
CA HIS A 302 16.64 3.75 -9.98
C HIS A 302 16.21 2.35 -10.45
N GLU A 303 14.93 2.00 -10.27
CA GLU A 303 14.38 0.72 -10.74
C GLU A 303 14.41 0.63 -12.26
N THR A 304 14.11 1.74 -12.95
CA THR A 304 14.22 1.83 -14.41
C THR A 304 15.67 1.60 -14.88
N GLY A 305 16.64 2.18 -14.18
CA GLY A 305 18.07 1.95 -14.43
C GLY A 305 18.45 0.48 -14.28
N PHE A 306 18.03 -0.15 -13.18
CA PHE A 306 18.24 -1.58 -12.94
C PHE A 306 17.63 -2.45 -14.05
N LYS A 307 16.34 -2.27 -14.36
CA LYS A 307 15.63 -3.08 -15.35
C LYS A 307 16.25 -2.95 -16.74
N THR A 308 16.66 -1.74 -17.13
CA THR A 308 17.30 -1.47 -18.42
C THR A 308 18.68 -2.14 -18.52
N ALA A 309 19.55 -1.89 -17.54
CA ALA A 309 20.89 -2.46 -17.49
C ALA A 309 20.87 -3.99 -17.44
N TYR A 310 20.06 -4.56 -16.55
CA TYR A 310 19.93 -6.00 -16.40
C TYR A 310 19.48 -6.66 -17.72
N THR A 311 18.49 -6.07 -18.40
CA THR A 311 17.98 -6.56 -19.67
C THR A 311 19.05 -6.55 -20.76
N ARG A 312 19.84 -5.47 -20.83
CA ARG A 312 20.93 -5.33 -21.80
C ARG A 312 22.05 -6.35 -21.53
N VAL A 313 22.58 -6.39 -20.30
CA VAL A 313 23.67 -7.30 -19.90
C VAL A 313 23.31 -8.76 -20.15
N MET A 314 22.12 -9.18 -19.78
CA MET A 314 21.70 -10.58 -19.96
C MET A 314 21.55 -10.96 -21.44
N ASN A 315 21.04 -10.07 -22.29
CA ASN A 315 20.97 -10.32 -23.73
C ASN A 315 22.36 -10.35 -24.39
N GLU A 316 23.26 -9.45 -24.01
CA GLU A 316 24.65 -9.45 -24.47
C GLU A 316 25.36 -10.76 -24.07
N TYR A 317 25.18 -11.20 -22.83
CA TYR A 317 25.73 -12.48 -22.34
C TYR A 317 25.12 -13.69 -23.06
N ALA A 318 23.81 -13.71 -23.31
CA ALA A 318 23.14 -14.78 -24.06
C ALA A 318 23.69 -14.94 -25.49
N ARG A 319 23.97 -13.81 -26.18
CA ARG A 319 24.60 -13.81 -27.50
C ARG A 319 26.06 -14.23 -27.44
N LYS A 320 26.83 -13.69 -26.51
CA LYS A 320 28.26 -14.00 -26.30
C LYS A 320 28.48 -15.50 -26.03
N THR A 321 27.58 -16.13 -25.28
CA THR A 321 27.63 -17.57 -24.95
C THR A 321 26.96 -18.48 -25.99
N GLY A 322 26.42 -17.92 -27.08
CA GLY A 322 25.77 -18.68 -28.15
C GLY A 322 24.44 -19.33 -27.77
N GLN A 323 23.87 -18.98 -26.62
CA GLN A 323 22.56 -19.47 -26.17
C GLN A 323 21.40 -18.82 -26.93
N LEU A 324 21.61 -17.59 -27.42
CA LEU A 324 20.73 -16.90 -28.35
C LEU A 324 21.48 -16.67 -29.66
N LYS A 325 20.92 -17.11 -30.78
CA LYS A 325 21.56 -16.97 -32.09
C LYS A 325 21.46 -15.53 -32.60
N GLU A 326 22.37 -15.12 -33.49
CA GLU A 326 22.37 -13.74 -34.01
C GLU A 326 21.05 -13.31 -34.64
N LYS A 327 20.36 -14.23 -35.33
CA LYS A 327 19.09 -13.98 -36.01
C LYS A 327 17.86 -14.04 -35.10
N GLU A 328 18.01 -14.54 -33.87
CA GLU A 328 16.92 -14.62 -32.91
C GLU A 328 16.68 -13.24 -32.29
N LYS A 329 15.41 -12.95 -31.98
CA LYS A 329 15.03 -11.72 -31.29
C LYS A 329 15.60 -11.74 -29.88
N ASN A 330 15.94 -10.57 -29.36
CA ASN A 330 16.32 -10.43 -27.95
C ASN A 330 15.17 -10.87 -27.04
N LEU A 331 15.55 -11.40 -25.88
CA LEU A 331 14.61 -11.70 -24.81
C LEU A 331 14.07 -10.38 -24.24
N GLU A 332 12.77 -10.34 -23.97
CA GLU A 332 12.14 -9.17 -23.36
C GLU A 332 12.52 -9.09 -21.88
N GLY A 333 12.48 -7.88 -21.31
CA GLY A 333 12.87 -7.68 -19.90
C GLY A 333 12.03 -8.52 -18.92
N ASN A 334 10.75 -8.72 -19.22
CA ASN A 334 9.86 -9.55 -18.39
C ASN A 334 10.23 -11.04 -18.48
N ASP A 335 10.64 -11.52 -19.66
CA ASP A 335 11.15 -12.89 -19.84
C ASP A 335 12.41 -13.11 -19.00
N LEU A 336 13.27 -12.09 -18.95
CA LEU A 336 14.52 -12.14 -18.19
C LEU A 336 14.28 -12.14 -16.69
N ARG A 337 13.31 -11.38 -16.19
CA ARG A 337 13.06 -11.21 -14.74
C ARG A 337 11.98 -12.15 -14.17
N GLU A 338 11.47 -13.08 -14.96
CA GLU A 338 10.50 -14.09 -14.49
C GLU A 338 11.08 -14.90 -13.30
N GLY A 339 10.39 -14.89 -12.16
CA GLY A 339 10.83 -15.57 -10.94
C GLY A 339 11.98 -14.87 -10.20
N MET A 340 12.31 -13.63 -10.55
CA MET A 340 13.31 -12.84 -9.85
C MET A 340 12.73 -12.26 -8.54
N MET A 341 13.45 -12.46 -7.43
CA MET A 341 13.32 -11.65 -6.23
C MET A 341 14.54 -10.72 -6.16
N ALA A 342 14.32 -9.41 -6.13
CA ALA A 342 15.41 -8.43 -6.03
C ALA A 342 15.14 -7.37 -4.98
N VAL A 343 16.19 -6.97 -4.26
CA VAL A 343 16.23 -5.82 -3.36
C VAL A 343 17.18 -4.81 -3.98
N ILE A 344 16.68 -3.61 -4.27
CA ILE A 344 17.45 -2.48 -4.78
C ILE A 344 17.48 -1.42 -3.69
N ASN A 345 18.64 -1.22 -3.06
CA ASN A 345 18.83 -0.23 -2.01
C ASN A 345 19.83 0.83 -2.50
N ILE A 346 19.38 2.07 -2.64
CA ILE A 346 20.29 3.17 -2.99
C ILE A 346 20.34 4.23 -1.90
N LYS A 347 21.49 4.90 -1.77
CA LYS A 347 21.65 6.05 -0.88
C LYS A 347 22.25 7.23 -1.62
N MET A 348 21.58 8.37 -1.54
CA MET A 348 21.98 9.58 -2.26
C MET A 348 21.60 10.85 -1.49
N SER A 349 22.27 11.95 -1.81
CA SER A 349 22.11 13.24 -1.12
C SER A 349 20.92 14.04 -1.67
N GLU A 350 20.84 14.21 -2.99
CA GLU A 350 19.82 15.03 -3.67
C GLU A 350 18.66 14.16 -4.18
N VAL A 351 17.79 13.78 -3.26
CA VAL A 351 16.62 12.96 -3.57
C VAL A 351 15.42 13.84 -3.94
N GLU A 352 14.74 13.47 -5.02
CA GLU A 352 13.49 14.08 -5.47
C GLU A 352 12.45 12.98 -5.64
N PHE A 353 11.38 13.03 -4.86
CA PHE A 353 10.26 12.11 -4.98
C PHE A 353 9.10 12.74 -5.77
N VAL A 354 8.32 11.89 -6.45
CA VAL A 354 7.06 12.28 -7.08
C VAL A 354 5.99 12.36 -6.00
N GLY A 355 5.84 13.55 -5.40
CA GLY A 355 4.84 13.81 -4.36
C GLY A 355 5.27 13.47 -2.93
N GLN A 356 4.39 13.77 -1.98
CA GLN A 356 4.70 13.74 -0.53
C GLN A 356 4.80 12.33 0.06
N THR A 357 4.08 11.35 -0.49
CA THR A 357 4.10 9.95 0.02
C THR A 357 5.44 9.25 -0.22
N LYS A 358 6.35 9.87 -0.99
CA LYS A 358 7.67 9.34 -1.35
C LYS A 358 7.61 7.98 -2.05
N ASP A 359 6.49 7.68 -2.71
CA ASP A 359 6.26 6.38 -3.33
C ASP A 359 7.12 6.14 -4.57
N GLN A 360 7.51 7.18 -5.30
CA GLN A 360 8.26 7.05 -6.55
C GLN A 360 9.44 8.03 -6.62
N LEU A 361 10.63 7.53 -7.00
CA LEU A 361 11.81 8.36 -7.20
C LEU A 361 11.80 9.04 -8.58
N GLY A 362 11.99 10.37 -8.59
CA GLY A 362 12.10 11.20 -9.78
C GLY A 362 13.53 11.61 -10.16
N SER A 363 14.51 11.45 -9.27
CA SER A 363 15.90 11.88 -9.51
C SER A 363 16.55 11.19 -10.73
N ALA A 364 16.84 11.93 -11.79
CA ALA A 364 17.40 11.37 -13.02
C ALA A 364 18.81 10.76 -12.84
N SER A 365 19.63 11.33 -11.94
CA SER A 365 20.98 10.85 -11.61
C SER A 365 21.00 9.39 -11.12
N ALA A 366 19.97 9.00 -10.36
CA ALA A 366 19.85 7.64 -9.83
C ALA A 366 19.73 6.58 -10.94
N ARG A 367 19.08 6.91 -12.06
CA ARG A 367 18.96 5.99 -13.22
C ARG A 367 20.34 5.65 -13.78
N SER A 368 21.15 6.67 -14.05
CA SER A 368 22.48 6.51 -14.67
C SER A 368 23.46 5.82 -13.73
N ALA A 369 23.44 6.15 -12.43
CA ALA A 369 24.29 5.50 -11.44
C ALA A 369 23.98 4.01 -11.29
N VAL A 370 22.69 3.65 -11.15
CA VAL A 370 22.27 2.25 -11.03
C VAL A 370 22.56 1.48 -12.31
N ASP A 371 22.29 2.05 -13.50
CA ASP A 371 22.59 1.40 -14.78
C ASP A 371 24.08 1.04 -14.89
N ALA A 372 24.96 1.99 -14.59
CA ALA A 372 26.40 1.81 -14.64
C ALA A 372 26.88 0.71 -13.67
N VAL A 373 26.42 0.75 -12.41
CA VAL A 373 26.80 -0.24 -11.39
C VAL A 373 26.33 -1.64 -11.77
N VAL A 374 25.07 -1.78 -12.19
CA VAL A 374 24.52 -3.08 -12.61
C VAL A 374 25.26 -3.61 -13.83
N THR A 375 25.58 -2.74 -14.79
CA THR A 375 26.33 -3.13 -16.00
C THR A 375 27.69 -3.69 -15.66
N ASP A 376 28.47 -2.98 -14.85
CA ASP A 376 29.81 -3.41 -14.43
C ASP A 376 29.74 -4.72 -13.64
N LYS A 377 28.99 -4.71 -12.52
CA LYS A 377 28.99 -5.83 -11.57
C LYS A 377 28.32 -7.08 -12.08
N MET A 378 27.22 -6.95 -12.82
CA MET A 378 26.53 -8.12 -13.38
C MET A 378 27.35 -8.76 -14.51
N THR A 379 28.04 -7.97 -15.33
CA THR A 379 28.93 -8.52 -16.38
C THR A 379 30.05 -9.35 -15.76
N VAL A 380 30.74 -8.80 -14.75
CA VAL A 380 31.79 -9.53 -14.01
C VAL A 380 31.23 -10.81 -13.39
N PHE A 381 30.08 -10.72 -12.69
CA PHE A 381 29.46 -11.88 -12.06
C PHE A 381 29.16 -13.01 -13.05
N LEU A 382 28.61 -12.68 -14.23
CA LEU A 382 28.26 -13.68 -15.25
C LEU A 382 29.50 -14.36 -15.85
N GLU A 383 30.61 -13.64 -15.97
CA GLU A 383 31.89 -14.19 -16.44
C GLU A 383 32.52 -15.11 -15.39
N GLU A 384 32.43 -14.76 -14.11
CA GLU A 384 32.94 -15.57 -12.99
C GLU A 384 32.04 -16.80 -12.70
N ASN A 385 30.74 -16.71 -12.99
CA ASN A 385 29.75 -17.74 -12.64
C ASN A 385 28.99 -18.26 -13.87
N PRO A 386 29.67 -18.90 -14.85
CA PRO A 386 29.08 -19.27 -16.13
C PRO A 386 27.93 -20.28 -15.99
N GLN A 387 27.98 -21.16 -14.99
CA GLN A 387 26.91 -22.14 -14.72
C GLN A 387 25.60 -21.45 -14.32
N VAL A 388 25.68 -20.46 -13.42
CA VAL A 388 24.52 -19.65 -13.00
C VAL A 388 24.03 -18.82 -14.19
N GLY A 389 24.92 -18.17 -14.93
CA GLY A 389 24.55 -17.42 -16.13
C GLY A 389 23.79 -18.27 -17.16
N GLN A 390 24.24 -19.49 -17.44
CA GLN A 390 23.53 -20.44 -18.32
C GLN A 390 22.17 -20.85 -17.79
N LEU A 391 22.07 -21.11 -16.48
CA LEU A 391 20.80 -21.45 -15.83
C LEU A 391 19.76 -20.33 -16.01
N LEU A 392 20.17 -19.08 -15.75
CA LEU A 392 19.30 -17.91 -15.85
C LEU A 392 18.81 -17.71 -17.28
N ILE A 393 19.71 -17.70 -18.28
CA ILE A 393 19.32 -17.55 -19.68
C ILE A 393 18.40 -18.69 -20.15
N ARG A 394 18.66 -19.93 -19.73
CA ARG A 394 17.78 -21.07 -20.07
C ARG A 394 16.37 -20.87 -19.51
N LYS A 395 16.22 -20.42 -18.26
CA LYS A 395 14.91 -20.09 -17.68
C LYS A 395 14.22 -18.98 -18.48
N SER A 396 14.94 -17.91 -18.83
CA SER A 396 14.37 -16.80 -19.61
C SER A 396 13.95 -17.21 -21.02
N ILE A 397 14.67 -18.13 -21.67
CA ILE A 397 14.25 -18.69 -22.97
C ILE A 397 12.96 -19.51 -22.81
N GLN A 398 12.81 -20.26 -21.72
CA GLN A 398 11.57 -21.01 -21.46
C GLN A 398 10.39 -20.06 -21.20
N ALA A 399 10.59 -19.00 -20.41
CA ALA A 399 9.62 -17.94 -20.18
C ALA A 399 9.18 -17.30 -21.51
N SER A 400 10.14 -16.91 -22.36
CA SER A 400 9.89 -16.32 -23.67
C SER A 400 9.06 -17.24 -24.57
N LYS A 401 9.40 -18.54 -24.64
CA LYS A 401 8.63 -19.54 -25.39
C LYS A 401 7.20 -19.71 -24.84
N ALA A 402 7.05 -19.72 -23.51
CA ALA A 402 5.74 -19.82 -22.87
C ALA A 402 4.86 -18.60 -23.20
N ARG A 403 5.44 -17.39 -23.17
CA ARG A 403 4.78 -16.16 -23.58
C ARG A 403 4.39 -16.17 -25.06
N GLU A 404 5.30 -16.56 -25.97
CA GLU A 404 4.97 -16.66 -27.39
C GLU A 404 3.86 -17.69 -27.67
N ALA A 405 3.86 -18.82 -26.95
CA ALA A 405 2.79 -19.81 -27.03
C ALA A 405 1.45 -19.25 -26.52
N ALA A 406 1.46 -18.52 -25.40
CA ALA A 406 0.28 -17.84 -24.87
C ALA A 406 -0.25 -16.78 -25.85
N ARG A 407 0.63 -15.99 -26.46
CA ARG A 407 0.28 -15.00 -27.49
C ARG A 407 -0.36 -15.67 -28.70
N LYS A 408 0.22 -16.76 -29.22
CA LYS A 408 -0.34 -17.53 -30.34
C LYS A 408 -1.72 -18.12 -30.00
N ALA A 409 -1.86 -18.75 -28.83
CA ALA A 409 -3.15 -19.28 -28.39
C ALA A 409 -4.22 -18.17 -28.31
N ARG A 410 -3.85 -16.97 -27.83
CA ARG A 410 -4.72 -15.80 -27.79
C ARG A 410 -5.03 -15.25 -29.20
N GLU A 411 -4.04 -15.18 -30.08
CA GLU A 411 -4.22 -14.78 -31.48
C GLU A 411 -5.11 -15.77 -32.24
N GLU A 412 -5.04 -17.07 -31.97
CA GLU A 412 -5.95 -18.08 -32.53
C GLU A 412 -7.39 -17.85 -32.03
N ILE A 413 -7.55 -17.58 -30.72
CA ILE A 413 -8.84 -17.20 -30.12
C ILE A 413 -9.37 -15.88 -30.72
N ARG A 414 -8.48 -14.94 -31.09
CA ARG A 414 -8.83 -13.63 -31.67
C ARG A 414 -9.07 -13.69 -33.19
N SER A 415 -8.31 -14.47 -33.94
CA SER A 415 -8.37 -14.61 -35.40
C SER A 415 -9.48 -15.57 -35.88
N GLY A 416 -9.93 -16.49 -35.02
CA GLY A 416 -11.20 -17.18 -35.18
C GLY A 416 -12.43 -16.25 -35.18
N LYS A 417 -12.27 -14.97 -34.78
CA LYS A 417 -13.33 -13.95 -34.66
C LYS A 417 -13.59 -13.14 -35.94
N LYS A 418 -13.69 -13.77 -37.11
CA LYS A 418 -14.54 -13.23 -38.19
C LYS A 418 -16.02 -13.63 -38.06
N ARG A 419 -16.41 -14.29 -36.97
CA ARG A 419 -17.81 -14.58 -36.62
C ARG A 419 -18.21 -13.86 -35.32
N SER A 420 -19.02 -12.81 -35.47
CA SER A 420 -19.97 -12.23 -34.49
C SER A 420 -19.43 -11.81 -33.12
N GLU A 421 -19.37 -10.49 -32.90
CA GLU A 421 -18.98 -9.75 -31.68
C GLU A 421 -19.84 -10.02 -30.41
N SER A 422 -20.67 -11.06 -30.37
CA SER A 422 -21.55 -11.38 -29.23
C SER A 422 -21.39 -12.80 -28.70
N ALA A 423 -20.63 -13.68 -29.35
CA ALA A 423 -20.65 -15.12 -29.06
C ALA A 423 -19.52 -15.62 -28.12
N SER A 424 -18.49 -14.82 -27.81
CA SER A 424 -17.23 -15.36 -27.22
C SER A 424 -17.17 -15.49 -25.70
N LEU A 425 -18.23 -15.13 -24.96
CA LEU A 425 -18.29 -15.23 -23.49
C LEU A 425 -19.32 -16.26 -22.99
N GLY A 426 -19.84 -17.11 -23.89
CA GLY A 426 -20.83 -18.14 -23.52
C GLY A 426 -22.12 -17.58 -22.90
N GLY A 427 -22.44 -16.30 -23.13
CA GLY A 427 -23.59 -15.62 -22.53
C GLY A 427 -23.45 -15.29 -21.03
N LYS A 428 -22.27 -15.49 -20.43
CA LYS A 428 -22.05 -15.29 -19.00
C LYS A 428 -21.98 -13.82 -18.59
N LEU A 429 -21.23 -13.01 -19.36
CA LEU A 429 -21.15 -11.57 -19.13
C LEU A 429 -22.46 -10.90 -19.54
N SER A 430 -23.05 -10.13 -18.61
CA SER A 430 -24.09 -9.17 -18.91
C SER A 430 -23.44 -7.78 -19.07
N PRO A 431 -23.19 -7.30 -20.31
CA PRO A 431 -22.41 -6.09 -20.53
C PRO A 431 -23.16 -4.81 -20.12
N ALA A 432 -22.39 -3.75 -19.87
CA ALA A 432 -22.91 -2.39 -19.82
C ALA A 432 -23.29 -1.92 -21.24
N GLN A 433 -24.30 -1.05 -21.35
CA GLN A 433 -24.70 -0.49 -22.64
C GLN A 433 -23.70 0.56 -23.16
N SER A 434 -23.08 1.29 -22.23
CA SER A 434 -22.05 2.28 -22.53
C SER A 434 -20.75 1.61 -22.97
N LYS A 435 -20.06 2.21 -23.94
CA LYS A 435 -18.70 1.84 -24.36
C LYS A 435 -17.61 2.70 -23.70
N ASP A 436 -18.01 3.61 -22.82
CA ASP A 436 -17.12 4.52 -22.12
C ASP A 436 -16.44 3.83 -20.94
N SER A 437 -15.20 3.36 -21.16
CA SER A 437 -14.42 2.64 -20.16
C SER A 437 -14.11 3.48 -18.91
N THR A 438 -14.16 4.81 -19.01
CA THR A 438 -13.87 5.71 -17.88
C THR A 438 -14.97 5.75 -16.81
N ARG A 439 -16.17 5.27 -17.16
CA ARG A 439 -17.33 5.23 -16.25
C ARG A 439 -17.88 3.84 -16.02
N ASN A 440 -17.53 2.90 -16.90
CA ASN A 440 -18.04 1.54 -16.79
C ASN A 440 -17.47 0.83 -15.56
N GLU A 441 -18.30 -0.03 -14.96
CA GLU A 441 -17.97 -0.83 -13.79
C GLU A 441 -18.22 -2.31 -14.09
N LEU A 442 -17.35 -3.19 -13.63
CA LEU A 442 -17.52 -4.64 -13.74
C LEU A 442 -17.73 -5.24 -12.35
N PHE A 443 -18.88 -5.85 -12.10
CA PHE A 443 -19.15 -6.63 -10.90
C PHE A 443 -18.87 -8.11 -11.18
N ILE A 444 -17.93 -8.69 -10.45
CA ILE A 444 -17.66 -10.12 -10.44
C ILE A 444 -18.41 -10.70 -9.25
N VAL A 445 -19.40 -11.55 -9.52
CA VAL A 445 -20.38 -12.00 -8.51
C VAL A 445 -20.30 -13.50 -8.26
N GLU A 446 -20.52 -13.90 -7.01
CA GLU A 446 -20.55 -15.30 -6.60
C GLU A 446 -21.84 -15.99 -7.06
N GLY A 447 -21.73 -16.89 -8.05
CA GLY A 447 -22.84 -17.72 -8.50
C GLY A 447 -23.84 -17.04 -9.44
N ASP A 448 -24.64 -17.88 -10.10
CA ASP A 448 -25.69 -17.42 -11.02
C ASP A 448 -26.90 -16.80 -10.28
N SER A 449 -27.12 -17.14 -9.01
CA SER A 449 -28.22 -16.59 -8.19
C SER A 449 -28.00 -15.11 -7.87
N ALA A 450 -26.87 -14.77 -7.23
CA ALA A 450 -26.51 -13.38 -6.98
C ALA A 450 -26.34 -12.60 -8.30
N GLY A 451 -25.81 -13.26 -9.34
CA GLY A 451 -25.74 -12.67 -10.69
C GLY A 451 -27.09 -12.34 -11.30
N GLY A 452 -28.13 -13.12 -11.03
CA GLY A 452 -29.50 -12.83 -11.43
C GLY A 452 -30.05 -11.56 -10.79
N SER A 453 -29.95 -11.46 -9.46
CA SER A 453 -30.38 -10.27 -8.70
C SER A 453 -29.59 -9.03 -9.09
N ALA A 454 -28.26 -9.13 -9.20
CA ALA A 454 -27.39 -8.05 -9.62
C ALA A 454 -27.70 -7.57 -11.05
N LYS A 455 -27.97 -8.51 -11.98
CA LYS A 455 -28.35 -8.15 -13.36
C LYS A 455 -29.65 -7.36 -13.43
N GLN A 456 -30.61 -7.67 -12.55
CA GLN A 456 -31.90 -6.98 -12.49
C GLN A 456 -31.81 -5.62 -11.78
N GLY A 457 -31.01 -5.52 -10.72
CA GLY A 457 -30.90 -4.30 -9.90
C GLY A 457 -29.89 -3.26 -10.40
N ARG A 458 -28.97 -3.63 -11.30
CA ARG A 458 -27.90 -2.72 -11.77
C ARG A 458 -28.43 -1.53 -12.58
N ASP A 459 -27.61 -0.47 -12.62
CA ASP A 459 -27.68 0.49 -13.71
C ASP A 459 -27.03 -0.11 -14.96
N SER A 460 -27.88 -0.65 -15.85
CA SER A 460 -27.42 -1.33 -17.06
C SER A 460 -26.67 -0.44 -18.04
N LYS A 461 -26.74 0.89 -17.88
CA LYS A 461 -26.01 1.84 -18.72
C LYS A 461 -24.51 1.71 -18.52
N TYR A 462 -24.04 1.58 -17.28
CA TYR A 462 -22.61 1.62 -16.94
C TYR A 462 -22.10 0.36 -16.23
N GLN A 463 -22.96 -0.43 -15.59
CA GLN A 463 -22.53 -1.58 -14.79
C GLN A 463 -22.67 -2.87 -15.58
N ALA A 464 -21.61 -3.66 -15.68
CA ALA A 464 -21.58 -5.00 -16.23
C ALA A 464 -21.52 -6.04 -15.12
N ILE A 465 -22.14 -7.21 -15.31
CA ILE A 465 -22.17 -8.31 -14.33
C ILE A 465 -21.54 -9.55 -14.93
N LEU A 466 -20.57 -10.13 -14.22
CA LEU A 466 -19.92 -11.39 -14.55
C LEU A 466 -20.09 -12.38 -13.38
N PRO A 467 -21.05 -13.32 -13.46
CA PRO A 467 -21.18 -14.38 -12.46
C PRO A 467 -20.03 -15.38 -12.57
N LEU A 468 -19.58 -15.89 -11.43
CA LEU A 468 -18.63 -16.99 -11.31
C LEU A 468 -19.35 -18.29 -11.01
N LYS A 469 -18.77 -19.41 -11.47
CA LYS A 469 -19.30 -20.75 -11.16
C LYS A 469 -18.36 -21.50 -10.23
N GLY A 470 -18.78 -21.63 -8.98
CA GLY A 470 -18.01 -22.28 -7.93
C GLY A 470 -16.72 -21.53 -7.59
N LYS A 471 -15.87 -22.20 -6.81
CA LYS A 471 -14.59 -21.64 -6.38
C LYS A 471 -13.58 -21.70 -7.54
N PRO A 472 -12.98 -20.56 -7.94
CA PRO A 472 -11.99 -20.56 -9.01
C PRO A 472 -10.72 -21.31 -8.59
N MET A 473 -9.93 -21.77 -9.56
CA MET A 473 -8.69 -22.50 -9.26
C MET A 473 -7.65 -21.57 -8.60
N ASN A 474 -6.79 -22.09 -7.73
CA ASN A 474 -5.77 -21.27 -7.07
C ASN A 474 -4.72 -20.77 -8.07
N PRO A 475 -4.61 -19.44 -8.30
CA PRO A 475 -3.68 -18.87 -9.28
C PRO A 475 -2.21 -19.00 -8.91
N GLU A 476 -1.89 -19.04 -7.62
CA GLU A 476 -0.50 -19.11 -7.13
C GLU A 476 0.16 -20.44 -7.51
N LYS A 477 -0.62 -21.51 -7.51
CA LYS A 477 -0.16 -22.88 -7.79
C LYS A 477 -0.20 -23.24 -9.27
N SER A 478 -0.69 -22.34 -10.11
CA SER A 478 -1.09 -22.64 -11.48
C SER A 478 -0.23 -21.89 -12.48
N LYS A 479 0.17 -22.56 -13.55
CA LYS A 479 0.90 -21.92 -14.64
C LYS A 479 -0.04 -21.05 -15.46
N LEU A 480 0.51 -20.03 -16.13
CA LEU A 480 -0.27 -19.15 -17.01
C LEU A 480 -1.11 -19.91 -18.04
N ILE A 481 -0.58 -21.01 -18.60
CA ILE A 481 -1.32 -21.82 -19.59
C ILE A 481 -2.54 -22.52 -18.99
N ASP A 482 -2.51 -22.89 -17.72
CA ASP A 482 -3.62 -23.55 -17.04
C ASP A 482 -4.69 -22.51 -16.65
N ILE A 483 -4.24 -21.33 -16.24
CA ILE A 483 -5.11 -20.15 -16.05
C ILE A 483 -5.82 -19.79 -17.35
N LEU A 484 -5.11 -19.77 -18.47
CA LEU A 484 -5.69 -19.52 -19.79
C LEU A 484 -6.59 -20.64 -20.30
N LYS A 485 -6.55 -21.85 -19.70
CA LYS A 485 -7.49 -22.94 -20.01
C LYS A 485 -8.73 -22.90 -19.14
N ASN A 486 -8.67 -22.28 -17.97
CA ASN A 486 -9.79 -22.16 -17.04
C ASN A 486 -10.85 -21.18 -17.58
N ASP A 487 -12.11 -21.63 -17.64
CA ASP A 487 -13.19 -20.84 -18.26
C ASP A 487 -13.59 -19.61 -17.43
N GLU A 488 -13.46 -19.67 -16.10
CA GLU A 488 -13.73 -18.53 -15.21
C GLU A 488 -12.71 -17.41 -15.44
N TYR A 489 -11.42 -17.75 -15.42
CA TYR A 489 -10.36 -16.78 -15.69
C TYR A 489 -10.38 -16.27 -17.13
N LYS A 490 -10.64 -17.12 -18.13
CA LYS A 490 -10.86 -16.66 -19.51
C LYS A 490 -11.96 -15.62 -19.60
N ALA A 491 -13.06 -15.82 -18.88
CA ALA A 491 -14.19 -14.90 -18.88
C ALA A 491 -13.81 -13.55 -18.24
N ILE A 492 -13.09 -13.57 -17.11
CA ILE A 492 -12.57 -12.36 -16.45
C ILE A 492 -11.61 -11.60 -17.38
N ILE A 493 -10.60 -12.29 -17.95
CA ILE A 493 -9.62 -11.70 -18.87
C ILE A 493 -10.32 -11.07 -20.08
N SER A 494 -11.28 -11.79 -20.66
CA SER A 494 -12.01 -11.34 -21.84
C SER A 494 -12.94 -10.16 -21.55
N ALA A 495 -13.55 -10.11 -20.36
CA ALA A 495 -14.37 -8.97 -19.94
C ALA A 495 -13.49 -7.72 -19.77
N ILE A 496 -12.42 -7.83 -18.99
CA ILE A 496 -11.51 -6.70 -18.71
C ILE A 496 -10.88 -6.15 -19.99
N GLY A 497 -10.49 -7.00 -20.94
CA GLY A 497 -10.03 -6.60 -22.26
C GLY A 497 -8.58 -6.14 -22.35
N ALA A 498 -7.91 -5.91 -21.21
CA ALA A 498 -6.55 -5.38 -21.10
C ALA A 498 -5.40 -6.39 -21.31
N GLY A 499 -5.69 -7.66 -21.61
CA GLY A 499 -4.67 -8.71 -21.66
C GLY A 499 -4.37 -9.34 -20.30
N ILE A 500 -3.19 -9.96 -20.15
CA ILE A 500 -2.78 -10.69 -18.93
C ILE A 500 -1.25 -10.77 -18.85
N GLY A 501 -0.71 -10.73 -17.63
CA GLY A 501 0.71 -10.92 -17.34
C GLY A 501 1.57 -9.82 -17.97
N SER A 502 2.60 -10.22 -18.70
CA SER A 502 3.55 -9.30 -19.34
C SER A 502 2.96 -8.45 -20.46
N GLU A 503 1.84 -8.87 -21.05
CA GLU A 503 1.12 -8.15 -22.11
C GLU A 503 -0.08 -7.36 -21.57
N PHE A 504 -0.19 -7.22 -20.24
CA PHE A 504 -1.28 -6.48 -19.63
C PHE A 504 -1.09 -4.97 -19.82
N ASP A 505 -2.08 -4.30 -20.40
CA ASP A 505 -2.12 -2.84 -20.53
C ASP A 505 -3.36 -2.26 -19.84
N VAL A 506 -3.13 -1.54 -18.75
CA VAL A 506 -4.18 -0.95 -17.92
C VAL A 506 -5.01 0.11 -18.65
N GLU A 507 -4.46 0.73 -19.69
CA GLU A 507 -5.12 1.74 -20.52
C GLU A 507 -6.14 1.11 -21.48
N GLU A 508 -5.92 -0.15 -21.88
CA GLU A 508 -6.88 -0.93 -22.68
C GLU A 508 -8.02 -1.52 -21.83
N CYS A 509 -8.05 -1.27 -20.51
CA CYS A 509 -9.08 -1.80 -19.63
C CYS A 509 -10.47 -1.22 -19.99
N ASN A 510 -11.45 -2.10 -20.20
CA ASN A 510 -12.82 -1.73 -20.53
C ASN A 510 -13.60 -1.10 -19.36
N TYR A 511 -13.03 -1.09 -18.16
CA TYR A 511 -13.70 -0.68 -16.93
C TYR A 511 -12.82 0.22 -16.07
N SER A 512 -13.45 1.24 -15.48
CA SER A 512 -12.85 2.13 -14.49
C SER A 512 -12.73 1.47 -13.13
N LYS A 513 -13.69 0.59 -12.80
CA LYS A 513 -13.74 -0.15 -11.54
C LYS A 513 -14.07 -1.63 -11.80
N ILE A 514 -13.35 -2.49 -11.13
CA ILE A 514 -13.58 -3.94 -11.06
C ILE A 514 -13.92 -4.25 -9.61
N ILE A 515 -15.16 -4.65 -9.37
CA ILE A 515 -15.73 -4.85 -8.05
C ILE A 515 -15.92 -6.35 -7.83
N ILE A 516 -15.27 -6.88 -6.80
CA ILE A 516 -15.52 -8.23 -6.28
C ILE A 516 -16.70 -8.14 -5.33
N MET A 517 -17.79 -8.83 -5.65
CA MET A 517 -19.01 -8.85 -4.86
C MET A 517 -19.38 -10.30 -4.53
N THR A 518 -18.91 -10.75 -3.37
CA THR A 518 -19.08 -12.11 -2.83
C THR A 518 -19.96 -12.10 -1.59
N ASP A 519 -20.45 -13.28 -1.19
CA ASP A 519 -21.26 -13.42 0.01
C ASP A 519 -20.42 -13.16 1.28
N ALA A 520 -21.08 -12.71 2.35
CA ALA A 520 -20.46 -12.42 3.65
C ALA A 520 -20.29 -13.69 4.49
N ASP A 521 -19.80 -14.76 3.87
CA ASP A 521 -19.53 -16.06 4.47
C ASP A 521 -18.08 -16.53 4.20
N THR A 522 -17.74 -17.72 4.69
CA THR A 522 -16.38 -18.28 4.53
C THR A 522 -16.05 -18.62 3.07
N ASP A 523 -17.06 -18.93 2.26
CA ASP A 523 -16.86 -19.32 0.86
C ASP A 523 -16.65 -18.09 -0.01
N GLY A 524 -17.42 -17.03 0.21
CA GLY A 524 -17.22 -15.72 -0.40
C GLY A 524 -15.88 -15.12 -0.04
N ALA A 525 -15.47 -15.20 1.23
CA ALA A 525 -14.12 -14.78 1.66
C ALA A 525 -13.02 -15.56 0.92
N HIS A 526 -13.19 -16.86 0.71
CA HIS A 526 -12.24 -17.67 -0.03
C HIS A 526 -12.19 -17.28 -1.53
N ILE A 527 -13.33 -17.05 -2.17
CA ILE A 527 -13.38 -16.57 -3.57
C ILE A 527 -12.70 -15.21 -3.70
N GLN A 528 -12.96 -14.30 -2.75
CA GLN A 528 -12.31 -13.00 -2.69
C GLN A 528 -10.78 -13.15 -2.67
N VAL A 529 -10.23 -13.99 -1.79
CA VAL A 529 -8.77 -14.23 -1.72
C VAL A 529 -8.22 -14.81 -3.02
N LEU A 530 -8.93 -15.75 -3.66
CA LEU A 530 -8.51 -16.34 -4.95
C LEU A 530 -8.48 -15.29 -6.08
N LEU A 531 -9.48 -14.41 -6.14
CA LEU A 531 -9.54 -13.32 -7.12
C LEU A 531 -8.46 -12.26 -6.86
N LEU A 532 -8.25 -11.87 -5.61
CA LEU A 532 -7.17 -10.96 -5.23
C LEU A 532 -5.80 -11.53 -5.62
N THR A 533 -5.60 -12.83 -5.39
CA THR A 533 -4.39 -13.54 -5.82
C THR A 533 -4.25 -13.52 -7.34
N PHE A 534 -5.33 -13.75 -8.09
CA PHE A 534 -5.31 -13.68 -9.55
C PHE A 534 -4.92 -12.29 -10.05
N PHE A 535 -5.57 -11.24 -9.55
CA PHE A 535 -5.25 -9.87 -9.92
C PHE A 535 -3.81 -9.51 -9.53
N TYR A 536 -3.36 -9.89 -8.34
CA TYR A 536 -2.00 -9.63 -7.88
C TYR A 536 -0.93 -10.29 -8.76
N ARG A 537 -1.16 -11.54 -9.18
CA ARG A 537 -0.19 -12.31 -10.00
C ARG A 537 -0.18 -11.92 -11.46
N TYR A 538 -1.36 -11.66 -12.03
CA TYR A 538 -1.53 -11.62 -13.49
C TYR A 538 -2.03 -10.28 -14.01
N MET A 539 -2.51 -9.39 -13.15
CA MET A 539 -3.03 -8.07 -13.53
C MET A 539 -2.69 -7.00 -12.47
N LYS A 540 -1.50 -7.09 -11.87
CA LYS A 540 -1.03 -6.19 -10.81
C LYS A 540 -1.25 -4.70 -11.12
N PRO A 541 -1.03 -4.22 -12.38
CA PRO A 541 -1.29 -2.82 -12.71
C PRO A 541 -2.73 -2.34 -12.48
N LEU A 542 -3.74 -3.22 -12.43
CA LEU A 542 -5.09 -2.84 -12.02
C LEU A 542 -5.16 -2.41 -10.55
N ILE A 543 -4.43 -3.11 -9.69
CA ILE A 543 -4.38 -2.81 -8.26
C ILE A 543 -3.56 -1.54 -8.05
N ASP A 544 -2.41 -1.43 -8.72
CA ASP A 544 -1.55 -0.24 -8.64
C ASP A 544 -2.29 1.02 -9.15
N ALA A 545 -3.14 0.90 -10.17
CA ALA A 545 -4.00 1.98 -10.67
C ALA A 545 -5.27 2.21 -9.82
N GLY A 546 -5.44 1.49 -8.70
CA GLY A 546 -6.60 1.63 -7.81
C GLY A 546 -7.95 1.25 -8.44
N LYS A 547 -7.96 0.37 -9.45
CA LYS A 547 -9.18 -0.04 -10.17
C LYS A 547 -9.90 -1.24 -9.54
N VAL A 548 -9.30 -1.91 -8.54
CA VAL A 548 -9.88 -3.11 -7.90
C VAL A 548 -10.54 -2.74 -6.57
N PHE A 549 -11.79 -3.17 -6.39
CA PHE A 549 -12.62 -2.87 -5.24
C PHE A 549 -13.29 -4.14 -4.70
N ILE A 550 -13.63 -4.12 -3.41
CA ILE A 550 -14.44 -5.14 -2.75
C ILE A 550 -15.74 -4.47 -2.30
N ALA A 551 -16.87 -5.07 -2.68
CA ALA A 551 -18.18 -4.62 -2.24
C ALA A 551 -18.39 -4.92 -0.75
N GLN A 552 -19.15 -4.06 -0.06
CA GLN A 552 -19.53 -4.26 1.33
C GLN A 552 -21.06 -4.31 1.44
N PRO A 553 -21.68 -5.47 1.18
CA PRO A 553 -23.12 -5.62 1.42
C PRO A 553 -23.43 -5.54 2.93
N PRO A 554 -24.64 -5.10 3.31
CA PRO A 554 -25.05 -5.05 4.71
C PRO A 554 -25.27 -6.46 5.28
N LEU A 555 -24.99 -6.63 6.58
CA LEU A 555 -25.23 -7.88 7.29
C LEU A 555 -26.68 -8.00 7.76
N TYR A 556 -27.31 -6.87 8.07
CA TYR A 556 -28.63 -6.82 8.68
C TYR A 556 -29.54 -5.80 8.00
N LYS A 557 -30.83 -6.12 7.97
CA LYS A 557 -31.93 -5.19 7.69
C LYS A 557 -32.86 -5.14 8.88
N ILE A 558 -33.15 -3.94 9.34
CA ILE A 558 -34.01 -3.66 10.48
C ILE A 558 -35.22 -2.90 9.94
N THR A 559 -36.40 -3.46 10.14
CA THR A 559 -37.65 -2.89 9.62
C THR A 559 -38.59 -2.61 10.78
N ARG A 560 -39.10 -1.38 10.88
CA ARG A 560 -40.14 -1.02 11.84
C ARG A 560 -41.37 -0.52 11.11
N LYS A 561 -42.51 -1.13 11.42
CA LYS A 561 -43.83 -0.68 10.96
C LYS A 561 -44.52 0.10 12.07
N SER A 562 -44.87 1.35 11.80
CA SER A 562 -45.70 2.18 12.67
C SER A 562 -46.92 2.64 11.88
N GLY A 563 -48.02 1.89 12.00
CA GLY A 563 -49.22 2.11 11.19
C GLY A 563 -48.94 1.88 9.69
N LYS A 564 -49.06 2.94 8.87
CA LYS A 564 -48.75 2.91 7.42
C LYS A 564 -47.31 3.32 7.09
N LEU A 565 -46.53 3.80 8.07
CA LEU A 565 -45.15 4.21 7.87
C LEU A 565 -44.23 3.01 8.13
N GLU A 566 -43.43 2.66 7.12
CA GLU A 566 -42.39 1.65 7.20
C GLU A 566 -41.03 2.35 7.22
N THR A 567 -40.25 2.12 8.26
CA THR A 567 -38.87 2.61 8.37
C THR A 567 -37.91 1.44 8.23
N VAL A 568 -37.02 1.52 7.24
CA VAL A 568 -35.98 0.52 6.99
C VAL A 568 -34.62 1.13 7.31
N ARG A 569 -33.76 0.35 7.98
CA ARG A 569 -32.35 0.65 8.23
C ARG A 569 -31.52 -0.59 7.89
N TYR A 570 -30.37 -0.39 7.27
CA TYR A 570 -29.39 -1.44 7.03
C TYR A 570 -28.20 -1.24 7.96
N ALA A 571 -27.66 -2.33 8.51
CA ALA A 571 -26.47 -2.30 9.34
C ALA A 571 -25.38 -3.20 8.76
N TRP A 572 -24.15 -2.70 8.77
CA TRP A 572 -22.95 -3.38 8.30
C TRP A 572 -22.11 -3.97 9.44
N THR A 573 -22.32 -3.51 10.68
CA THR A 573 -21.64 -4.02 11.87
C THR A 573 -22.61 -4.30 13.01
N ASP A 574 -22.18 -5.10 13.98
CA ASP A 574 -22.98 -5.42 15.17
C ASP A 574 -23.17 -4.19 16.07
N GLU A 575 -22.22 -3.26 16.10
CA GLU A 575 -22.38 -1.97 16.79
C GLU A 575 -23.49 -1.14 16.15
N GLN A 576 -23.50 -1.04 14.82
CA GLN A 576 -24.56 -0.34 14.09
C GLN A 576 -25.92 -1.00 14.33
N LEU A 577 -25.98 -2.33 14.31
CA LEU A 577 -27.18 -3.08 14.65
C LEU A 577 -27.69 -2.70 16.06
N SER A 578 -26.80 -2.67 17.05
CA SER A 578 -27.14 -2.31 18.44
C SER A 578 -27.69 -0.89 18.56
N VAL A 579 -27.06 0.08 17.87
CA VAL A 579 -27.51 1.48 17.83
C VAL A 579 -28.88 1.60 17.17
N PHE A 580 -29.04 1.08 15.95
CA PHE A 580 -30.30 1.19 15.21
C PHE A 580 -31.44 0.45 15.89
N THR A 581 -31.17 -0.69 16.54
CA THR A 581 -32.17 -1.41 17.35
C THR A 581 -32.63 -0.58 18.55
N LYS A 582 -31.72 0.16 19.22
CA LYS A 582 -32.07 1.07 20.31
C LYS A 582 -32.89 2.26 19.83
N GLU A 583 -32.53 2.87 18.71
CA GLU A 583 -33.24 4.01 18.11
C GLU A 583 -34.65 3.63 17.64
N LEU A 584 -34.79 2.46 16.99
CA LEU A 584 -36.07 1.98 16.48
C LEU A 584 -36.96 1.42 17.60
N GLY A 585 -36.41 1.07 18.76
CA GLY A 585 -37.18 0.62 19.93
C GLY A 585 -37.85 -0.75 19.76
N LYS A 586 -38.73 -1.12 20.71
CA LYS A 586 -39.38 -2.45 20.73
C LYS A 586 -40.36 -2.61 19.56
N GLY A 587 -40.28 -3.74 18.84
CA GLY A 587 -41.17 -4.10 17.72
C GLY A 587 -40.56 -3.98 16.32
N ALA A 588 -39.24 -3.77 16.21
CA ALA A 588 -38.54 -3.85 14.94
C ALA A 588 -38.29 -5.33 14.54
N GLU A 589 -38.53 -5.66 13.28
CA GLU A 589 -38.20 -6.94 12.67
C GLU A 589 -36.76 -6.91 12.18
N LEU A 590 -35.95 -7.87 12.61
CA LEU A 590 -34.55 -8.04 12.19
C LEU A 590 -34.47 -9.17 11.16
N GLN A 591 -33.91 -8.86 9.99
CA GLN A 591 -33.53 -9.82 8.97
C GLN A 591 -32.00 -9.81 8.86
N ARG A 592 -31.38 -11.00 8.95
CA ARG A 592 -29.96 -11.19 8.69
C ARG A 592 -29.80 -11.76 7.28
N TYR A 593 -28.93 -11.17 6.47
CA TYR A 593 -28.59 -11.70 5.16
C TYR A 593 -27.51 -12.77 5.31
N LYS A 594 -27.73 -13.96 4.76
CA LYS A 594 -26.71 -15.02 4.72
C LYS A 594 -25.92 -15.02 3.41
N GLY A 595 -26.50 -14.48 2.35
CA GLY A 595 -25.87 -14.34 1.04
C GLY A 595 -26.57 -13.31 0.18
N LEU A 596 -25.89 -12.84 -0.86
CA LEU A 596 -26.38 -11.80 -1.77
C LEU A 596 -27.63 -12.25 -2.55
N GLY A 597 -27.79 -13.55 -2.76
CA GLY A 597 -28.97 -14.13 -3.42
C GLY A 597 -30.28 -13.98 -2.63
N GLU A 598 -30.21 -13.70 -1.32
CA GLU A 598 -31.40 -13.45 -0.48
C GLU A 598 -31.90 -12.00 -0.60
N MET A 599 -31.10 -11.11 -1.20
CA MET A 599 -31.47 -9.72 -1.42
C MET A 599 -32.27 -9.60 -2.71
N ASN A 600 -33.41 -8.91 -2.62
CA ASN A 600 -34.15 -8.51 -3.81
C ASN A 600 -33.34 -7.46 -4.61
N PRO A 601 -33.54 -7.36 -5.94
CA PRO A 601 -32.80 -6.43 -6.81
C PRO A 601 -32.75 -4.98 -6.29
N ASP A 602 -33.88 -4.46 -5.79
CA ASP A 602 -33.95 -3.09 -5.28
C ASP A 602 -33.09 -2.88 -4.02
N GLN A 603 -33.02 -3.89 -3.14
CA GLN A 603 -32.19 -3.83 -1.93
C GLN A 603 -30.71 -3.87 -2.28
N LEU A 604 -30.35 -4.73 -3.23
CA LEU A 604 -28.97 -4.85 -3.71
C LEU A 604 -28.51 -3.53 -4.38
N TRP A 605 -29.40 -2.91 -5.16
CA TRP A 605 -29.17 -1.58 -5.71
C TRP A 605 -28.94 -0.53 -4.62
N GLU A 606 -29.91 -0.36 -3.72
CA GLU A 606 -29.89 0.66 -2.66
C GLU A 606 -28.65 0.57 -1.76
N THR A 607 -28.17 -0.64 -1.49
CA THR A 607 -27.13 -0.86 -0.47
C THR A 607 -25.73 -1.01 -1.05
N THR A 608 -25.59 -1.67 -2.22
CA THR A 608 -24.29 -2.19 -2.67
C THR A 608 -23.91 -1.71 -4.06
N MET A 609 -24.87 -1.40 -4.93
CA MET A 609 -24.58 -1.05 -6.34
C MET A 609 -24.79 0.43 -6.69
N ASN A 610 -25.64 1.15 -5.97
CA ASN A 610 -25.95 2.55 -6.21
C ASN A 610 -24.76 3.47 -5.87
N TYR A 611 -24.38 4.31 -6.84
CA TYR A 611 -23.27 5.27 -6.76
C TYR A 611 -23.30 6.19 -5.53
N GLU A 612 -24.48 6.56 -5.06
CA GLU A 612 -24.66 7.56 -4.00
C GLU A 612 -24.58 6.99 -2.59
N THR A 613 -24.90 5.70 -2.41
CA THR A 613 -25.10 5.08 -1.09
C THR A 613 -24.11 3.97 -0.77
N ARG A 614 -23.48 3.36 -1.78
CA ARG A 614 -22.58 2.22 -1.59
C ARG A 614 -21.27 2.61 -0.93
N THR A 615 -20.68 1.64 -0.23
CA THR A 615 -19.31 1.71 0.29
C THR A 615 -18.48 0.59 -0.30
N PHE A 616 -17.28 0.91 -0.78
CA PHE A 616 -16.32 -0.05 -1.31
C PHE A 616 -15.00 0.04 -0.56
N LEU A 617 -14.34 -1.10 -0.40
CA LEU A 617 -12.93 -1.15 -0.01
C LEU A 617 -12.08 -1.14 -1.28
N GLN A 618 -11.28 -0.10 -1.48
CA GLN A 618 -10.31 -0.06 -2.57
C GLN A 618 -9.08 -0.90 -2.21
N VAL A 619 -8.70 -1.83 -3.08
CA VAL A 619 -7.53 -2.69 -2.87
C VAL A 619 -6.29 -1.93 -3.31
N GLN A 620 -5.27 -1.90 -2.44
CA GLN A 620 -3.99 -1.26 -2.72
C GLN A 620 -2.85 -2.16 -2.25
N ILE A 621 -1.70 -2.09 -2.94
CA ILE A 621 -0.47 -2.77 -2.53
C ILE A 621 0.39 -1.75 -1.80
N GLU A 622 0.35 -1.78 -0.47
CA GLU A 622 1.22 -0.93 0.34
C GLU A 622 2.66 -1.41 0.30
N ASP A 623 2.92 -2.72 0.32
CA ASP A 623 4.27 -3.24 0.28
C ASP A 623 4.33 -4.46 -0.64
N ALA A 624 5.07 -4.34 -1.74
CA ALA A 624 5.16 -5.39 -2.74
C ALA A 624 5.87 -6.64 -2.22
N ALA A 625 6.91 -6.50 -1.39
CA ALA A 625 7.65 -7.62 -0.82
C ALA A 625 6.80 -8.36 0.21
N LYS A 626 6.10 -7.60 1.06
CA LYS A 626 5.19 -8.15 2.07
C LYS A 626 3.97 -8.82 1.44
N ALA A 627 3.35 -8.17 0.45
CA ALA A 627 2.23 -8.75 -0.29
C ALA A 627 2.66 -10.05 -0.98
N GLU A 628 3.84 -10.06 -1.60
CA GLU A 628 4.41 -11.25 -2.24
C GLU A 628 4.56 -12.40 -1.23
N ARG A 629 5.17 -12.12 -0.08
CA ARG A 629 5.36 -13.11 0.98
C ARG A 629 4.02 -13.63 1.48
N ARG A 630 3.07 -12.75 1.83
CA ARG A 630 1.73 -13.15 2.33
C ARG A 630 0.97 -14.00 1.32
N VAL A 631 0.96 -13.62 0.04
CA VAL A 631 0.34 -14.43 -1.02
C VAL A 631 1.03 -15.78 -1.12
N SER A 632 2.36 -15.84 -1.06
CA SER A 632 3.10 -17.10 -1.12
C SER A 632 2.83 -18.01 0.10
N THR A 633 2.82 -17.45 1.32
CA THR A 633 2.51 -18.19 2.56
C THR A 633 1.08 -18.75 2.54
N LEU A 634 0.11 -17.90 2.21
CA LEU A 634 -1.31 -18.25 2.29
C LEU A 634 -1.76 -19.10 1.11
N MET A 635 -1.25 -18.85 -0.10
CA MET A 635 -1.77 -19.47 -1.32
C MET A 635 -0.80 -20.46 -1.97
N GLY A 636 0.45 -20.54 -1.51
CA GLY A 636 1.50 -21.39 -2.08
C GLY A 636 1.38 -22.88 -1.74
N ASP A 637 2.43 -23.62 -2.08
CA ASP A 637 2.47 -25.08 -1.92
C ASP A 637 2.97 -25.55 -0.56
N LYS A 638 3.76 -24.74 0.15
CA LYS A 638 4.31 -25.10 1.46
C LYS A 638 3.24 -25.01 2.55
N VAL A 639 2.98 -26.13 3.23
CA VAL A 639 1.93 -26.23 4.26
C VAL A 639 2.39 -25.67 5.61
N ASP A 640 3.64 -25.91 6.00
CA ASP A 640 4.13 -25.56 7.35
C ASP A 640 4.17 -24.05 7.61
N PRO A 641 4.63 -23.18 6.68
CA PRO A 641 4.57 -21.74 6.87
C PRO A 641 3.13 -21.24 7.05
N ARG A 642 2.20 -21.76 6.24
CA ARG A 642 0.77 -21.45 6.38
C ARG A 642 0.22 -21.84 7.74
N LYS A 643 0.54 -23.05 8.23
CA LYS A 643 0.09 -23.51 9.55
C LYS A 643 0.60 -22.61 10.66
N ARG A 644 1.88 -22.24 10.64
CA ARG A 644 2.46 -21.29 11.60
C ARG A 644 1.73 -19.94 11.56
N TRP A 645 1.51 -19.41 10.36
CA TRP A 645 0.77 -18.17 10.19
C TRP A 645 -0.65 -18.26 10.80
N ILE A 646 -1.39 -19.35 10.55
CA ILE A 646 -2.73 -19.53 11.15
C ILE A 646 -2.62 -19.59 12.68
N ILE A 647 -1.66 -20.35 13.23
CA ILE A 647 -1.47 -20.45 14.69
C ILE A 647 -1.18 -19.09 15.34
N GLU A 648 -0.40 -18.25 14.67
CA GLU A 648 0.03 -16.95 15.18
C GLU A 648 -1.01 -15.83 15.01
N ASN A 649 -1.94 -15.97 14.06
CA ASN A 649 -2.84 -14.89 13.62
C ASN A 649 -4.33 -15.19 13.82
N VAL A 650 -4.72 -16.46 14.02
CA VAL A 650 -6.12 -16.83 14.26
C VAL A 650 -6.32 -17.08 15.75
N ASP A 651 -7.26 -16.37 16.35
CA ASP A 651 -7.71 -16.67 17.70
C ASP A 651 -8.65 -17.88 17.67
N PHE A 652 -8.15 -19.03 18.13
CA PHE A 652 -8.93 -20.25 18.20
C PHE A 652 -9.91 -20.28 19.38
N THR A 653 -9.82 -19.31 20.30
CA THR A 653 -10.71 -19.25 21.48
C THR A 653 -12.11 -18.72 21.15
N GLU A 654 -12.28 -18.03 20.01
CA GLU A 654 -13.60 -17.61 19.51
C GLU A 654 -14.38 -18.73 18.77
N TYR A 655 -13.80 -19.93 18.61
CA TYR A 655 -14.38 -21.05 17.85
C TYR A 655 -14.84 -22.23 18.73
N GLU A 656 -15.15 -22.01 20.02
CA GLU A 656 -15.97 -22.97 20.78
C GLU A 656 -17.46 -22.73 20.53
N GLU A 657 -18.00 -23.34 19.47
CA GLU A 657 -19.41 -23.77 19.38
C GLU A 657 -19.61 -24.99 18.47
#